data_AF-A5DII2-F1
#
_entry.id   AF-A5DII2-F1
#
_cell.length_a   1.000
_cell.length_b   1.000
_cell.length_c   1.000
_cell.angle_alpha   90.00
_cell.angle_beta   90.00
_cell.angle_gamma   90.00
#
_symmetry.space_group_name_H-M   'P 1'
#
loop_
_entity.id
_entity.type
_entity.pdbx_description
1 polymer ?
#
loop_
_entity_poly.entity_id
_entity_poly.type
_entity_poly.pdbx_seq_one_letter_code
_entity_poly.pdbx_strand_id
1 'polypeptide(L)'
;MLPEVEQIGQALKNDSQAKQDKLRQLTALKIVQLYEELYPLSIARPSGFSLVSKVTHSNITAMVSERDVSEFTPYDLVCFNKLLEIQSYEQNEQELKWWSATDGRNSLFTTLIRLTVAVPPSSRARIQERILKFTETSLIFKKELLASPIASLVRSCNKINEKQVYTLMDSSLGYATKTPYKYLDMSHQEFGDVSPFIVALFEQYIFNRSKSVLEWLQVLSRELLIIGEPEDGLVKMWNKFIPEENIKEISLVHVKHNEDSFADFIMGKTVKELRKDKSLSQRVVFTSTDFAALWYFMKTANITSSENEVFADLASKAAQYMAYNVPSNKSLEAYIFKRPFWGSLSLSMEDLSSGLSVDTAFSSELLNEIYSSVYDVIDDTKRSQLQDTEYVKFISDCFHNSSDMAIASQEFLCKFSWILSSKAVLSLMDENVGKGVLKHLFELAIHRRLSLSVGSLIRVLESSELELPVLKIAMSYGLIQLDEQNLKKVVGTIIRSKFNIPLLKVLIDNQNNKQTLTEIILADKSQFLGTASSISIAAAISGSFNVEKVREEVGDDLSSFILEVVQYIYAFLESLENSEEHWQECLQVLSCGLQLGIADATESFDLVVRVIKKNSSSLAFNCQFVTFLQEAVKVDNLVPRAIPWIQGILLVVTKRFAELTKQNQSFDELIDSLIKLLSSLNSGLWSQISGRILDTQLEVILQHSQWILNELYLEYVCSIICCAKHSEIDASKFLQIFINNEANILTTNLGSASIRSYSGLIIFLLYFKNSKQAARFLQNNLICYYSGSLRPEDILLKQVLQDIEAKVNLSWVNDVARWDVAEELSESDLSLVTEEPLIKNSKDSLSVTISKNTINNTIRGGAVSDIETPAALSKIIQKQKVQTSDFLKEIKSFFTTKEIRLNGPSSYDPQFIAMVTLCHSELISLSTNENGDDVPVFNVRNIIETGILEILVQNIGNSAVSESVTRIIGGIAKSDAGFETYKDKVIFKVYLNIILNTIIKKVEIPNLVWNLYGALIPILRNPGHFMYDRAYRFVLSNPSLRAHDIPMYHGITKSQAIEGAVAGENYYKEISWLLEALTSGICSEDLRLIGNQGVLEWALDISNSPYTPPKTFSEILKFIYKIQSLDMGNDLLITKFGALGYIEQKQSDTKRWKNNVASAQFELNYKQLLLRFGTSQATKRTKEWTGGDNYVKRLCNGA
;
A
#
# COMPACT_ATOMS: atom_id res chain seq x y z
N MET A 1 29.72 14.78 28.86
CA MET A 1 29.35 14.10 30.12
C MET A 1 28.02 14.65 30.58
N LEU A 2 27.07 13.78 30.92
CA LEU A 2 25.77 14.19 31.47
C LEU A 2 25.94 14.56 32.97
N PRO A 3 25.28 15.62 33.48
CA PRO A 3 25.37 16.02 34.89
C PRO A 3 24.83 14.95 35.86
N GLU A 4 25.33 14.93 37.10
CA GLU A 4 24.84 13.99 38.11
C GLU A 4 23.43 14.35 38.58
N VAL A 5 22.56 13.35 38.72
CA VAL A 5 21.15 13.51 39.13
C VAL A 5 21.01 14.20 40.50
N GLU A 6 21.98 13.99 41.39
CA GLU A 6 22.00 14.61 42.72
C GLU A 6 22.20 16.13 42.65
N GLN A 7 23.03 16.62 41.72
CA GLN A 7 23.25 18.05 41.49
C GLN A 7 22.00 18.72 40.93
N ILE A 8 21.27 18.01 40.06
CA ILE A 8 19.99 18.47 39.52
C ILE A 8 18.91 18.49 40.61
N GLY A 9 18.88 17.48 41.49
CA GLY A 9 17.96 17.44 42.64
C GLY A 9 18.21 18.56 43.66
N GLN A 10 19.47 18.93 43.90
CA GLN A 10 19.83 20.09 44.73
C GLN A 10 19.43 21.42 44.07
N ALA A 11 19.63 21.55 42.75
CA ALA A 11 19.17 22.72 42.00
C ALA A 11 17.64 22.87 42.06
N LEU A 12 16.89 21.76 41.91
CA LEU A 12 15.43 21.74 42.02
C LEU A 12 14.94 22.21 43.40
N LYS A 13 15.64 21.82 44.47
CA LYS A 13 15.34 22.21 45.86
C LYS A 13 15.62 23.70 46.10
N ASN A 14 16.70 24.23 45.54
CA ASN A 14 17.09 25.63 45.71
C ASN A 14 16.17 26.55 44.88
N ASP A 15 15.82 26.15 43.67
CA ASP A 15 14.96 26.92 42.77
C ASP A 15 13.49 26.94 43.25
N SER A 16 13.00 25.85 43.87
CA SER A 16 11.66 25.83 44.48
C SER A 16 11.53 26.76 45.69
N GLN A 17 12.64 26.99 46.42
CA GLN A 17 12.69 27.93 47.55
C GLN A 17 12.92 29.39 47.11
N ALA A 18 13.65 29.63 46.02
CA ALA A 18 14.07 30.97 45.62
C ALA A 18 13.03 31.76 44.80
N LYS A 19 12.00 31.13 44.21
CA LYS A 19 10.95 31.76 43.35
C LYS A 19 11.46 32.64 42.19
N GLN A 20 12.77 32.69 41.92
CA GLN A 20 13.37 33.74 41.08
C GLN A 20 13.55 33.39 39.59
N ASP A 21 13.54 32.11 39.18
CA ASP A 21 13.68 31.72 37.76
C ASP A 21 12.76 30.56 37.34
N LYS A 22 11.55 30.90 36.87
CA LYS A 22 10.53 29.94 36.39
C LYS A 22 11.05 29.00 35.28
N LEU A 23 11.92 29.50 34.40
CA LEU A 23 12.47 28.72 33.30
C LEU A 23 13.47 27.66 33.82
N ARG A 24 14.27 27.99 34.83
CA ARG A 24 15.26 27.07 35.41
C ARG A 24 14.58 25.90 36.10
N GLN A 25 13.52 26.18 36.87
CA GLN A 25 12.72 25.15 37.52
C GLN A 25 12.07 24.19 36.50
N LEU A 26 11.48 24.70 35.41
CA LEU A 26 10.91 23.86 34.35
C LEU A 26 11.97 23.04 33.60
N THR A 27 13.13 23.63 33.36
CA THR A 27 14.26 22.95 32.71
C THR A 27 14.77 21.82 33.60
N ALA A 28 14.95 22.08 34.90
CA ALA A 28 15.33 21.06 35.87
C ALA A 28 14.31 19.92 35.93
N LEU A 29 13.00 20.23 35.98
CA LEU A 29 11.95 19.21 35.94
C LEU A 29 11.96 18.39 34.64
N LYS A 30 12.20 19.02 33.48
CA LYS A 30 12.27 18.30 32.20
C LYS A 30 13.52 17.43 32.11
N ILE A 31 14.64 17.88 32.66
CA ILE A 31 15.85 17.06 32.74
C ILE A 31 15.59 15.84 33.61
N VAL A 32 15.05 16.01 34.82
CA VAL A 32 14.70 14.88 35.71
C VAL A 32 13.76 13.89 35.02
N GLN A 33 12.75 14.38 34.31
CA GLN A 33 11.84 13.54 33.52
C GLN A 33 12.58 12.70 32.47
N LEU A 34 13.52 13.29 31.73
CA LEU A 34 14.32 12.56 30.73
C LEU A 34 15.25 11.52 31.38
N TYR A 35 15.75 11.79 32.60
CA TYR A 35 16.52 10.80 33.36
C TYR A 35 15.64 9.62 33.83
N GLU A 36 14.41 9.88 34.27
CA GLU A 36 13.46 8.80 34.63
C GLU A 36 13.03 7.96 33.40
N GLU A 37 12.91 8.58 32.22
CA GLU A 37 12.63 7.87 30.96
C GLU A 37 13.80 6.99 30.49
N LEU A 38 15.05 7.43 30.72
CA LEU A 38 16.26 6.72 30.30
C LEU A 38 16.68 5.58 31.24
N TYR A 39 16.32 5.65 32.52
CA TYR A 39 16.61 4.62 33.53
C TYR A 39 15.33 3.98 34.07
N PRO A 40 14.58 3.23 33.24
CA PRO A 40 13.43 2.46 33.72
C PRO A 40 13.87 1.39 34.74
N LEU A 41 12.94 1.04 35.64
CA LEU A 41 13.09 0.29 36.91
C LEU A 41 13.90 -1.03 36.88
N SER A 42 14.32 -1.53 35.72
CA SER A 42 15.10 -2.77 35.58
C SER A 42 16.61 -2.61 35.78
N ILE A 43 17.11 -1.38 35.95
CA ILE A 43 18.54 -1.06 36.12
C ILE A 43 18.76 -0.44 37.52
N ALA A 44 19.81 -0.86 38.23
CA ALA A 44 20.17 -0.30 39.53
C ALA A 44 20.31 1.23 39.47
N ARG A 45 19.39 1.96 40.11
CA ARG A 45 19.35 3.42 40.08
C ARG A 45 20.56 4.02 40.84
N PRO A 46 21.21 5.08 40.31
CA PRO A 46 22.20 5.87 41.05
C PRO A 46 21.63 6.48 42.34
N SER A 47 22.47 6.72 43.34
CA SER A 47 22.10 7.23 44.69
C SER A 47 21.33 8.56 44.71
N GLY A 48 21.46 9.40 43.67
CA GLY A 48 20.87 10.74 43.59
C GLY A 48 19.34 10.80 43.41
N PHE A 49 18.68 9.71 43.01
CA PHE A 49 17.23 9.70 42.77
C PHE A 49 16.39 9.79 44.06
N SER A 50 16.92 9.39 45.21
CA SER A 50 16.22 9.51 46.51
C SER A 50 15.99 10.95 46.95
N LEU A 51 16.90 11.87 46.59
CA LEU A 51 16.76 13.29 46.86
C LEU A 51 15.68 13.92 45.97
N VAL A 52 15.63 13.52 44.70
CA VAL A 52 14.62 13.97 43.73
C VAL A 52 13.22 13.60 44.22
N SER A 53 13.00 12.36 44.66
CA SER A 53 11.73 11.87 45.24
C SER A 53 11.26 12.68 46.46
N LYS A 54 12.17 12.99 47.40
CA LYS A 54 11.82 13.81 48.57
C LYS A 54 11.46 15.23 48.19
N VAL A 55 12.17 15.81 47.22
CA VAL A 55 11.91 17.18 46.75
C VAL A 55 10.61 17.25 45.96
N THR A 56 10.32 16.29 45.09
CA THR A 56 9.06 16.21 44.35
C THR A 56 7.87 16.07 45.29
N HIS A 57 7.96 15.16 46.28
CA HIS A 57 6.94 15.00 47.32
C HIS A 57 6.69 16.29 48.11
N SER A 58 7.76 16.95 48.56
CA SER A 58 7.63 18.21 49.31
C SER A 58 6.98 19.34 48.49
N ASN A 59 7.29 19.42 47.20
CA ASN A 59 6.74 20.43 46.30
C ASN A 59 5.26 20.16 45.97
N ILE A 60 4.87 18.89 45.79
CA ILE A 60 3.47 18.50 45.58
C ILE A 60 2.65 18.84 46.83
N THR A 61 3.16 18.47 48.01
CA THR A 61 2.48 18.76 49.28
C THR A 61 2.39 20.26 49.53
N ALA A 62 3.43 21.06 49.24
CA ALA A 62 3.38 22.52 49.35
C ALA A 62 2.37 23.15 48.38
N MET A 63 2.34 22.70 47.11
CA MET A 63 1.37 23.20 46.13
C MET A 63 -0.08 22.87 46.52
N VAL A 64 -0.32 21.69 47.10
CA VAL A 64 -1.64 21.23 47.53
C VAL A 64 -2.07 21.84 48.87
N SER A 65 -1.11 22.15 49.74
CA SER A 65 -1.37 22.64 51.10
C SER A 65 -1.37 24.18 51.22
N GLU A 66 -0.69 24.93 50.36
CA GLU A 66 -0.49 26.37 50.60
C GLU A 66 -1.39 27.29 49.74
N ARG A 67 -2.08 26.78 48.70
CA ARG A 67 -2.84 27.63 47.76
C ARG A 67 -4.26 27.11 47.55
N ASP A 68 -5.21 28.04 47.41
CA ASP A 68 -6.53 27.69 46.91
C ASP A 68 -6.41 27.28 45.43
N VAL A 69 -7.10 26.20 45.08
CA VAL A 69 -7.01 25.55 43.76
C VAL A 69 -7.42 26.50 42.61
N SER A 70 -8.27 27.49 42.91
CA SER A 70 -8.67 28.57 42.00
C SER A 70 -7.58 29.60 41.69
N GLU A 71 -6.45 29.58 42.40
CA GLU A 71 -5.35 30.55 42.26
C GLU A 71 -4.15 29.97 41.48
N PHE A 72 -4.25 28.74 40.97
CA PHE A 72 -3.17 28.12 40.19
C PHE A 72 -2.96 28.87 38.87
N THR A 73 -1.75 29.39 38.65
CA THR A 73 -1.37 29.94 37.35
C THR A 73 -1.11 28.82 36.33
N PRO A 74 -1.17 29.07 35.01
CA PRO A 74 -0.81 28.08 33.99
C PRO A 74 0.58 27.47 34.20
N TYR A 75 1.52 28.25 34.74
CA TYR A 75 2.84 27.81 35.13
C TYR A 75 2.80 26.79 36.28
N ASP A 76 2.01 27.05 37.32
CA ASP A 76 1.85 26.15 38.46
C ASP A 76 1.22 24.82 38.01
N LEU A 77 0.27 24.85 37.08
CA LEU A 77 -0.34 23.64 36.49
C LEU A 77 0.67 22.80 35.71
N VAL A 78 1.55 23.43 34.93
CA VAL A 78 2.60 22.72 34.18
C VAL A 78 3.64 22.11 35.14
N CYS A 79 4.05 22.85 36.16
CA CYS A 79 4.97 22.35 37.18
C CYS A 79 4.34 21.19 37.97
N PHE A 80 3.09 21.33 38.38
CA PHE A 80 2.35 20.31 39.11
C PHE A 80 2.18 19.03 38.29
N ASN A 81 1.82 19.13 36.99
CA ASN A 81 1.74 17.97 36.12
C ASN A 81 3.11 17.27 35.94
N LYS A 82 4.20 18.03 35.79
CA LYS A 82 5.56 17.47 35.70
C LYS A 82 6.00 16.79 36.99
N LEU A 83 5.65 17.35 38.15
CA LEU A 83 5.93 16.75 39.45
C LEU A 83 5.17 15.43 39.65
N LEU A 84 3.89 15.38 39.26
CA LEU A 84 3.09 14.15 39.28
C LEU A 84 3.62 13.10 38.28
N GLU A 85 4.14 13.52 37.12
CA GLU A 85 4.81 12.64 36.16
C GLU A 85 6.04 11.98 36.76
N ILE A 86 6.93 12.77 37.37
CA ILE A 86 8.15 12.26 38.02
C ILE A 86 7.77 11.28 39.15
N GLN A 87 6.77 11.62 39.97
CA GLN A 87 6.32 10.75 41.06
C GLN A 87 5.72 9.42 40.55
N SER A 88 5.05 9.40 39.40
CA SER A 88 4.45 8.17 38.86
C SER A 88 5.49 7.10 38.47
N TYR A 89 6.77 7.45 38.35
CA TYR A 89 7.88 6.50 38.11
C TYR A 89 8.43 5.86 39.40
N GLU A 90 7.85 6.16 40.57
CA GLU A 90 8.27 5.64 41.88
C GLU A 90 7.31 4.54 42.38
N GLN A 91 7.81 3.32 42.60
CA GLN A 91 7.00 2.19 43.10
C GLN A 91 6.79 2.17 44.63
N ASN A 92 7.33 3.13 45.39
CA ASN A 92 7.14 3.16 46.84
C ASN A 92 5.75 3.74 47.18
N GLU A 93 4.73 2.88 47.16
CA GLU A 93 3.34 3.16 47.58
C GLU A 93 3.20 3.72 49.01
N GLN A 94 4.27 3.76 49.82
CA GLN A 94 4.18 4.03 51.25
C GLN A 94 4.36 5.50 51.67
N GLU A 95 4.81 6.42 50.80
CA GLU A 95 5.09 7.79 51.27
C GLU A 95 3.96 8.81 51.02
N LEU A 96 3.07 8.61 50.04
CA LEU A 96 1.99 9.56 49.76
C LEU A 96 0.59 8.96 49.97
N LYS A 97 0.00 9.23 51.15
CA LYS A 97 -1.38 8.86 51.50
C LYS A 97 -2.40 9.69 50.73
N TRP A 98 -2.54 9.43 49.43
CA TRP A 98 -3.40 10.19 48.52
C TRP A 98 -4.88 10.24 48.94
N TRP A 99 -5.31 9.30 49.80
CA TRP A 99 -6.67 9.15 50.32
C TRP A 99 -6.90 9.79 51.70
N SER A 100 -5.86 10.28 52.39
CA SER A 100 -6.01 10.85 53.74
C SER A 100 -6.08 12.38 53.71
N ALA A 101 -7.12 12.93 54.34
CA ALA A 101 -7.23 14.35 54.66
C ALA A 101 -6.25 14.74 55.78
N THR A 102 -5.48 15.82 55.61
CA THR A 102 -4.64 16.43 56.65
C THR A 102 -5.39 17.57 57.33
N ASP A 103 -5.27 17.70 58.66
CA ASP A 103 -5.90 18.70 59.56
C ASP A 103 -6.73 19.81 58.88
N GLY A 104 -8.01 19.53 58.64
CA GLY A 104 -9.01 20.49 58.14
C GLY A 104 -9.09 20.67 56.62
N ARG A 105 -8.37 19.88 55.82
CA ARG A 105 -8.31 20.00 54.34
C ARG A 105 -8.60 18.67 53.63
N ASN A 106 -8.96 18.74 52.35
CA ASN A 106 -9.33 17.57 51.55
C ASN A 106 -8.15 16.64 51.26
N SER A 107 -8.41 15.37 50.97
CA SER A 107 -7.36 14.44 50.49
C SER A 107 -6.78 14.88 49.14
N LEU A 108 -5.63 14.34 48.73
CA LEU A 108 -5.06 14.63 47.41
C LEU A 108 -6.05 14.25 46.30
N PHE A 109 -6.71 13.10 46.41
CA PHE A 109 -7.72 12.64 45.45
C PHE A 109 -8.87 13.64 45.30
N THR A 110 -9.46 14.06 46.41
CA THR A 110 -10.55 15.03 46.41
C THR A 110 -10.10 16.40 45.91
N THR A 111 -8.87 16.81 46.24
CA THR A 111 -8.29 18.06 45.75
C THR A 111 -8.07 18.02 44.24
N LEU A 112 -7.62 16.89 43.68
CA LEU A 112 -7.49 16.70 42.24
C LEU A 112 -8.86 16.69 41.52
N ILE A 113 -9.91 16.14 42.14
CA ILE A 113 -11.28 16.24 41.62
C ILE A 113 -11.75 17.70 41.61
N ARG A 114 -11.56 18.44 42.71
CA ARG A 114 -11.87 19.87 42.80
C ARG A 114 -11.12 20.69 41.76
N LEU A 115 -9.83 20.40 41.55
CA LEU A 115 -9.01 21.00 40.50
C LEU A 115 -9.55 20.67 39.10
N THR A 116 -9.95 19.44 38.86
CA THR A 116 -10.52 19.02 37.56
C THR A 116 -11.82 19.78 37.26
N VAL A 117 -12.65 20.03 38.26
CA VAL A 117 -13.87 20.85 38.10
C VAL A 117 -13.53 22.32 37.82
N ALA A 118 -12.54 22.88 38.51
CA ALA A 118 -12.15 24.29 38.41
C ALA A 118 -11.39 24.66 37.12
N VAL A 119 -10.72 23.71 36.48
CA VAL A 119 -9.87 23.93 35.31
C VAL A 119 -10.65 23.73 33.99
N PRO A 120 -10.34 24.47 32.90
CA PRO A 120 -10.97 24.29 31.59
C PRO A 120 -10.87 22.85 31.02
N PRO A 121 -11.82 22.44 30.15
CA PRO A 121 -11.95 21.07 29.65
C PRO A 121 -10.68 20.46 29.05
N SER A 122 -9.86 21.27 28.37
CA SER A 122 -8.62 20.85 27.72
C SER A 122 -7.56 20.28 28.68
N SER A 123 -7.59 20.70 29.95
CA SER A 123 -6.64 20.23 30.98
C SER A 123 -7.23 19.15 31.89
N ARG A 124 -8.55 18.89 31.81
CA ARG A 124 -9.24 17.89 32.67
C ARG A 124 -8.78 16.47 32.38
N ALA A 125 -8.63 16.12 31.10
CA ALA A 125 -8.27 14.77 30.67
C ALA A 125 -6.93 14.30 31.28
N ARG A 126 -5.91 15.18 31.29
CA ARG A 126 -4.59 14.86 31.88
C ARG A 126 -4.67 14.64 33.39
N ILE A 127 -5.49 15.42 34.10
CA ILE A 127 -5.66 15.26 35.55
C ILE A 127 -6.45 13.99 35.86
N GLN A 128 -7.52 13.71 35.11
CA GLN A 128 -8.31 12.47 35.25
C GLN A 128 -7.49 11.20 35.00
N GLU A 129 -6.62 11.18 33.98
CA GLU A 129 -5.72 10.06 33.72
C GLU A 129 -4.80 9.77 34.93
N ARG A 130 -4.33 10.83 35.61
CA ARG A 130 -3.50 10.69 36.82
C ARG A 130 -4.30 10.20 38.02
N ILE A 131 -5.53 10.69 38.20
CA ILE A 131 -6.43 10.17 39.25
C ILE A 131 -6.69 8.68 39.01
N LEU A 132 -6.89 8.27 37.75
CA LEU A 132 -7.10 6.87 37.37
C LEU A 132 -5.91 5.99 37.78
N LYS A 133 -4.68 6.41 37.48
CA LYS A 133 -3.44 5.70 37.88
C LYS A 133 -3.32 5.46 39.39
N PHE A 134 -3.75 6.41 40.23
CA PHE A 134 -3.77 6.19 41.69
C PHE A 134 -4.75 5.09 42.12
N THR A 135 -5.81 4.89 41.35
CA THR A 135 -6.88 3.92 41.66
C THR A 135 -6.72 2.57 40.97
N GLU A 136 -5.86 2.45 39.95
CA GLU A 136 -5.66 1.22 39.14
C GLU A 136 -5.25 0.00 39.98
N THR A 137 -4.40 0.20 40.99
CA THR A 137 -3.94 -0.87 41.91
C THR A 137 -4.91 -1.15 43.05
N SER A 138 -5.93 -0.29 43.24
CA SER A 138 -6.89 -0.40 44.32
C SER A 138 -8.14 -1.21 43.94
N LEU A 139 -8.82 -1.80 44.93
CA LEU A 139 -10.07 -2.56 44.76
C LEU A 139 -11.34 -1.68 44.88
N ILE A 140 -11.19 -0.35 44.87
CA ILE A 140 -12.28 0.56 45.24
C ILE A 140 -13.31 0.79 44.11
N PHE A 141 -12.92 0.57 42.85
CA PHE A 141 -13.77 0.71 41.67
C PHE A 141 -13.82 -0.58 40.86
N LYS A 142 -14.98 -0.86 40.26
CA LYS A 142 -15.14 -1.95 39.30
C LYS A 142 -14.38 -1.63 38.01
N LYS A 143 -13.61 -2.60 37.51
CA LYS A 143 -12.77 -2.45 36.32
C LYS A 143 -13.51 -2.72 35.00
N GLU A 144 -14.65 -3.42 35.06
CA GLU A 144 -15.46 -3.81 33.90
C GLU A 144 -16.66 -2.86 33.67
N LEU A 145 -16.39 -1.62 33.26
CA LEU A 145 -17.41 -0.60 32.98
C LEU A 145 -17.17 0.07 31.60
N LEU A 146 -18.23 0.63 31.00
CA LEU A 146 -18.16 1.27 29.68
C LEU A 146 -17.35 2.58 29.68
N ALA A 147 -17.32 3.28 30.82
CA ALA A 147 -16.52 4.49 31.01
C ALA A 147 -15.98 4.58 32.45
N SER A 148 -15.03 5.49 32.67
CA SER A 148 -14.36 5.65 33.96
C SER A 148 -15.33 6.15 35.05
N PRO A 149 -15.41 5.48 36.21
CA PRO A 149 -16.16 5.97 37.37
C PRO A 149 -15.69 7.36 37.84
N ILE A 150 -14.40 7.68 37.65
CA ILE A 150 -13.83 9.00 37.99
C ILE A 150 -14.40 10.08 37.08
N ALA A 151 -14.63 9.78 35.79
CA ALA A 151 -15.26 10.73 34.88
C ALA A 151 -16.71 11.03 35.30
N SER A 152 -17.47 10.01 35.72
CA SER A 152 -18.83 10.17 36.27
C SER A 152 -18.84 10.99 37.56
N LEU A 153 -17.87 10.77 38.45
CA LEU A 153 -17.70 11.57 39.68
C LEU A 153 -17.35 13.04 39.39
N VAL A 154 -16.43 13.30 38.45
CA VAL A 154 -16.09 14.68 38.06
C VAL A 154 -17.30 15.38 37.43
N ARG A 155 -18.06 14.68 36.58
CA ARG A 155 -19.25 15.21 35.92
C ARG A 155 -20.38 15.53 36.91
N SER A 156 -20.59 14.68 37.92
CA SER A 156 -21.56 14.96 38.98
C SER A 156 -21.11 16.14 39.86
N CYS A 157 -19.83 16.23 40.23
CA CYS A 157 -19.28 17.36 40.99
C CYS A 157 -19.24 18.68 40.19
N ASN A 158 -19.10 18.63 38.86
CA ASN A 158 -19.20 19.81 38.00
C ASN A 158 -20.63 20.38 37.99
N LYS A 159 -21.65 19.52 38.18
CA LYS A 159 -23.06 19.93 38.29
C LYS A 159 -23.40 20.45 39.69
N ILE A 160 -22.87 19.83 40.74
CA ILE A 160 -23.10 20.22 42.14
C ILE A 160 -21.75 20.35 42.86
N ASN A 161 -21.28 21.58 43.02
CA ASN A 161 -19.97 21.92 43.58
C ASN A 161 -20.08 22.44 45.02
N GLU A 162 -20.45 21.56 45.95
CA GLU A 162 -20.73 21.92 47.35
C GLU A 162 -19.69 21.33 48.32
N LYS A 163 -19.31 22.09 49.36
CA LYS A 163 -18.27 21.67 50.32
C LYS A 163 -18.62 20.35 51.02
N GLN A 164 -19.90 20.12 51.29
CA GLN A 164 -20.41 18.91 51.97
C GLN A 164 -20.20 17.64 51.15
N VAL A 165 -20.25 17.74 49.81
CA VAL A 165 -20.00 16.62 48.88
C VAL A 165 -18.55 16.15 48.99
N TYR A 166 -17.59 17.09 48.97
CA TYR A 166 -16.17 16.77 49.09
C TYR A 166 -15.81 16.17 50.45
N THR A 167 -16.46 16.63 51.53
CA THR A 167 -16.27 16.03 52.87
C THR A 167 -16.77 14.59 52.93
N LEU A 168 -17.93 14.28 52.33
CA LEU A 168 -18.43 12.91 52.23
C LEU A 168 -17.51 12.03 51.37
N MET A 169 -16.97 12.59 50.29
CA MET A 169 -16.06 11.86 49.40
C MET A 169 -14.78 11.43 50.12
N ASP A 170 -14.18 12.33 50.91
CA ASP A 170 -12.97 12.02 51.71
C ASP A 170 -13.21 10.98 52.80
N SER A 171 -14.33 11.07 53.53
CA SER A 171 -14.65 10.07 54.56
C SER A 171 -14.86 8.70 53.92
N SER A 172 -15.63 8.63 52.83
CA SER A 172 -15.93 7.40 52.10
C SER A 172 -14.68 6.76 51.49
N LEU A 173 -13.79 7.57 50.91
CA LEU A 173 -12.52 7.10 50.34
C LEU A 173 -11.59 6.54 51.42
N GLY A 174 -11.55 7.20 52.59
CA GLY A 174 -10.83 6.73 53.75
C GLY A 174 -11.29 5.36 54.23
N TYR A 175 -12.62 5.11 54.28
CA TYR A 175 -13.17 3.81 54.66
C TYR A 175 -12.97 2.75 53.58
N ALA A 176 -13.23 3.07 52.31
CA ALA A 176 -13.06 2.15 51.19
C ALA A 176 -11.61 1.66 51.06
N THR A 177 -10.62 2.50 51.38
CA THR A 177 -9.19 2.15 51.29
C THR A 177 -8.68 1.43 52.55
N LYS A 178 -9.18 1.78 53.74
CA LYS A 178 -8.76 1.13 55.01
C LYS A 178 -9.38 -0.25 55.21
N THR A 179 -10.61 -0.46 54.74
CA THR A 179 -11.34 -1.72 54.87
C THR A 179 -11.97 -2.16 53.54
N PRO A 180 -11.17 -2.40 52.48
CA PRO A 180 -11.68 -2.67 51.13
C PRO A 180 -12.53 -3.94 51.05
N TYR A 181 -12.14 -5.01 51.76
CA TYR A 181 -12.85 -6.29 51.72
C TYR A 181 -14.27 -6.23 52.28
N LYS A 182 -14.52 -5.43 53.34
CA LYS A 182 -15.88 -5.23 53.88
C LYS A 182 -16.84 -4.75 52.80
N TYR A 183 -16.43 -3.74 52.04
CA TYR A 183 -17.26 -3.12 51.01
C TYR A 183 -17.34 -3.97 49.73
N LEU A 184 -16.28 -4.73 49.44
CA LEU A 184 -16.28 -5.69 48.35
C LEU A 184 -17.26 -6.85 48.63
N ASP A 185 -17.26 -7.39 49.84
CA ASP A 185 -18.20 -8.44 50.25
C ASP A 185 -19.65 -7.95 50.26
N MET A 186 -19.90 -6.76 50.81
CA MET A 186 -21.24 -6.13 50.77
C MET A 186 -21.72 -5.89 49.33
N SER A 187 -20.82 -5.47 48.44
CA SER A 187 -21.10 -5.29 47.02
C SER A 187 -21.55 -6.59 46.36
N HIS A 188 -20.83 -7.70 46.58
CA HIS A 188 -21.13 -8.99 45.95
C HIS A 188 -22.38 -9.66 46.54
N GLN A 189 -22.55 -9.62 47.87
CA GLN A 189 -23.62 -10.36 48.55
C GLN A 189 -24.98 -9.65 48.49
N GLU A 190 -25.01 -8.32 48.56
CA GLU A 190 -26.26 -7.57 48.71
C GLU A 190 -26.63 -6.72 47.48
N PHE A 191 -25.64 -6.19 46.77
CA PHE A 191 -25.84 -5.14 45.76
C PHE A 191 -25.41 -5.52 44.34
N GLY A 192 -25.12 -6.79 44.05
CA GLY A 192 -24.90 -7.26 42.68
C GLY A 192 -23.62 -6.73 42.01
N ASP A 193 -22.53 -6.60 42.77
CA ASP A 193 -21.20 -6.19 42.29
C ASP A 193 -21.09 -4.71 41.87
N VAL A 194 -21.69 -3.79 42.62
CA VAL A 194 -21.48 -2.32 42.49
C VAL A 194 -20.09 -1.93 43.00
N SER A 195 -19.44 -0.92 42.41
CA SER A 195 -18.13 -0.41 42.91
C SER A 195 -18.09 -0.20 44.44
N PRO A 196 -17.12 -0.80 45.18
CA PRO A 196 -17.05 -0.75 46.65
C PRO A 196 -17.00 0.67 47.24
N PHE A 197 -16.38 1.62 46.53
CA PHE A 197 -16.38 3.03 46.91
C PHE A 197 -17.80 3.62 46.95
N ILE A 198 -18.68 3.24 46.01
CA ILE A 198 -20.06 3.72 45.96
C ILE A 198 -20.87 3.14 47.12
N VAL A 199 -20.65 1.87 47.47
CA VAL A 199 -21.28 1.26 48.66
C VAL A 199 -20.87 2.00 49.93
N ALA A 200 -19.58 2.30 50.09
CA ALA A 200 -19.10 3.11 51.21
C ALA A 200 -19.72 4.50 51.22
N LEU A 201 -19.86 5.14 50.06
CA LEU A 201 -20.44 6.48 49.92
C LEU A 201 -21.92 6.53 50.35
N PHE A 202 -22.74 5.55 49.95
CA PHE A 202 -24.13 5.44 50.41
C PHE A 202 -24.23 5.11 51.92
N GLU A 203 -23.34 4.27 52.46
CA GLU A 203 -23.29 4.01 53.91
C GLU A 203 -22.92 5.28 54.70
N GLN A 204 -21.94 6.05 54.20
CA GLN A 204 -21.46 7.27 54.86
C GLN A 204 -22.44 8.44 54.75
N TYR A 205 -23.36 8.45 53.78
CA TYR A 205 -24.41 9.45 53.66
C TYR A 205 -25.26 9.58 54.93
N ILE A 206 -25.48 8.48 55.66
CA ILE A 206 -26.25 8.46 56.91
C ILE A 206 -25.73 9.50 57.91
N PHE A 207 -24.41 9.74 57.90
CA PHE A 207 -23.71 10.65 58.81
C PHE A 207 -23.56 12.08 58.27
N ASN A 208 -23.89 12.33 57.00
CA ASN A 208 -23.76 13.64 56.34
C ASN A 208 -25.03 13.95 55.50
N ARG A 209 -26.18 14.00 56.17
CA ARG A 209 -27.49 14.22 55.55
C ARG A 209 -27.65 15.69 55.17
N SER A 210 -27.51 16.00 53.88
CA SER A 210 -27.85 17.32 53.35
C SER A 210 -28.59 17.22 52.03
N LYS A 211 -29.41 18.24 51.75
CA LYS A 211 -30.19 18.33 50.51
C LYS A 211 -29.28 18.32 49.28
N SER A 212 -28.19 19.08 49.32
CA SER A 212 -27.20 19.16 48.23
C SER A 212 -26.49 17.82 47.97
N VAL A 213 -26.20 17.05 49.03
CA VAL A 213 -25.60 15.71 48.88
C VAL A 213 -26.60 14.72 48.30
N LEU A 214 -27.88 14.81 48.69
CA LEU A 214 -28.95 13.98 48.11
C LEU A 214 -29.15 14.27 46.62
N GLU A 215 -29.22 15.54 46.22
CA GLU A 215 -29.31 15.95 44.81
C GLU A 215 -28.07 15.47 44.01
N TRP A 216 -26.88 15.56 44.60
CA TRP A 216 -25.65 15.04 43.99
C TRP A 216 -25.64 13.52 43.84
N LEU A 217 -26.15 12.78 44.84
CA LEU A 217 -26.30 11.33 44.78
C LEU A 217 -27.27 10.89 43.67
N GLN A 218 -28.34 11.64 43.41
CA GLN A 218 -29.25 11.40 42.29
C GLN A 218 -28.53 11.55 40.95
N VAL A 219 -27.81 12.66 40.78
CA VAL A 219 -27.01 12.91 39.57
C VAL A 219 -25.95 11.83 39.39
N LEU A 220 -25.21 11.49 40.45
CA LEU A 220 -24.19 10.44 40.41
C LEU A 220 -24.79 9.07 40.05
N SER A 221 -25.94 8.70 40.63
CA SER A 221 -26.59 7.40 40.35
C SER A 221 -26.98 7.26 38.88
N ARG A 222 -27.47 8.33 38.25
CA ARG A 222 -27.71 8.34 36.79
C ARG A 222 -26.41 8.13 36.01
N GLU A 223 -25.36 8.88 36.34
CA GLU A 223 -24.07 8.75 35.66
C GLU A 223 -23.44 7.36 35.89
N LEU A 224 -23.74 6.67 36.99
CA LEU A 224 -23.31 5.29 37.27
C LEU A 224 -24.09 4.25 36.43
N LEU A 225 -25.41 4.43 36.27
CA LEU A 225 -26.21 3.58 35.37
C LEU A 225 -25.72 3.67 33.93
N ILE A 226 -25.43 4.89 33.47
CA ILE A 226 -24.95 5.15 32.11
C ILE A 226 -23.66 4.36 31.84
N ILE A 227 -22.71 4.34 32.78
CA ILE A 227 -21.43 3.63 32.60
C ILE A 227 -21.51 2.12 32.80
N GLY A 228 -22.67 1.57 33.17
CA GLY A 228 -22.93 0.14 33.26
C GLY A 228 -22.89 -0.47 34.67
N GLU A 229 -23.04 0.33 35.74
CA GLU A 229 -23.29 -0.23 37.08
C GLU A 229 -24.68 -0.90 37.15
N PRO A 230 -24.85 -1.97 37.95
CA PRO A 230 -26.07 -2.76 37.98
C PRO A 230 -27.25 -1.95 38.55
N GLU A 231 -28.32 -1.85 37.77
CA GLU A 231 -29.53 -1.10 38.13
C GLU A 231 -30.18 -1.65 39.42
N ASP A 232 -30.38 -2.97 39.48
CA ASP A 232 -30.93 -3.65 40.65
C ASP A 232 -30.13 -3.35 41.93
N GLY A 233 -28.80 -3.26 41.80
CA GLY A 233 -27.89 -2.97 42.90
C GLY A 233 -28.06 -1.54 43.42
N LEU A 234 -28.09 -0.56 42.51
CA LEU A 234 -28.31 0.84 42.85
C LEU A 234 -29.69 1.05 43.49
N VAL A 235 -30.76 0.48 42.91
CA VAL A 235 -32.13 0.59 43.47
C VAL A 235 -32.20 0.01 44.89
N LYS A 236 -31.56 -1.13 45.14
CA LYS A 236 -31.46 -1.72 46.49
C LYS A 236 -30.73 -0.80 47.48
N MET A 237 -29.64 -0.14 47.07
CA MET A 237 -28.92 0.81 47.93
C MET A 237 -29.76 2.05 48.27
N TRP A 238 -30.49 2.59 47.29
CA TRP A 238 -31.43 3.70 47.51
C TRP A 238 -32.48 3.34 48.55
N ASN A 239 -33.09 2.16 48.41
CA ASN A 239 -34.11 1.67 49.36
C ASN A 239 -33.55 1.38 50.76
N LYS A 240 -32.27 1.00 50.88
CA LYS A 240 -31.65 0.63 52.16
C LYS A 240 -31.15 1.84 52.95
N PHE A 241 -30.50 2.80 52.28
CA PHE A 241 -29.76 3.87 52.95
C PHE A 241 -30.46 5.24 52.95
N ILE A 242 -31.48 5.43 52.10
CA ILE A 242 -32.17 6.72 51.94
C ILE A 242 -33.63 6.59 52.44
N PRO A 243 -34.14 7.54 53.25
CA PRO A 243 -35.51 7.46 53.78
C PRO A 243 -36.60 7.46 52.70
N GLU A 244 -37.67 6.66 52.89
CA GLU A 244 -38.77 6.45 51.92
C GLU A 244 -39.44 7.73 51.40
N GLU A 245 -39.49 8.79 52.22
CA GLU A 245 -40.07 10.09 51.87
C GLU A 245 -39.36 10.76 50.68
N ASN A 246 -38.06 10.45 50.46
CA ASN A 246 -37.25 11.01 49.39
C ASN A 246 -37.17 10.11 48.14
N ILE A 247 -37.79 8.93 48.16
CA ILE A 247 -37.70 7.92 47.08
C ILE A 247 -38.76 8.17 46.00
N LYS A 248 -39.92 8.75 46.35
CA LYS A 248 -41.10 8.86 45.47
C LYS A 248 -40.95 9.81 44.27
N GLU A 249 -39.91 10.64 44.21
CA GLU A 249 -39.67 11.60 43.11
C GLU A 249 -38.55 11.20 42.15
N ILE A 250 -37.95 10.01 42.30
CA ILE A 250 -36.73 9.66 41.56
C ILE A 250 -37.06 9.03 40.20
N SER A 251 -37.18 9.86 39.16
CA SER A 251 -36.91 9.40 37.79
C SER A 251 -35.40 9.51 37.58
N LEU A 252 -34.69 8.37 37.59
CA LEU A 252 -33.23 8.35 37.32
C LEU A 252 -32.89 8.81 35.90
N VAL A 253 -33.89 8.91 35.02
CA VAL A 253 -33.73 9.14 33.58
C VAL A 253 -33.81 10.63 33.18
N HIS A 254 -34.65 11.44 33.83
CA HIS A 254 -34.93 12.81 33.36
C HIS A 254 -34.51 13.88 34.38
N VAL A 255 -33.25 14.32 34.31
CA VAL A 255 -32.81 15.52 35.04
C VAL A 255 -32.47 16.62 34.02
N LYS A 256 -33.32 17.66 33.94
CA LYS A 256 -33.13 18.80 33.02
C LYS A 256 -31.93 19.63 33.46
N HIS A 257 -30.87 19.63 32.65
CA HIS A 257 -29.68 20.47 32.84
C HIS A 257 -29.19 21.02 31.50
N ASN A 258 -28.24 21.97 31.55
CA ASN A 258 -27.66 22.61 30.37
C ASN A 258 -27.10 21.58 29.37
N GLU A 259 -27.41 21.75 28.08
CA GLU A 259 -27.05 20.84 26.98
C GLU A 259 -25.57 20.95 26.54
N ASP A 260 -24.63 20.95 27.48
CA ASP A 260 -23.21 21.19 27.22
C ASP A 260 -22.49 19.99 26.58
N SER A 261 -22.97 18.75 26.81
CA SER A 261 -22.39 17.51 26.28
C SER A 261 -23.39 16.66 25.48
N PHE A 262 -22.90 15.75 24.62
CA PHE A 262 -23.77 14.85 23.85
C PHE A 262 -24.57 13.91 24.75
N ALA A 263 -23.94 13.36 25.79
CA ALA A 263 -24.65 12.58 26.81
C ALA A 263 -25.77 13.37 27.51
N ASP A 264 -25.57 14.66 27.83
CA ASP A 264 -26.64 15.47 28.45
C ASP A 264 -27.77 15.77 27.45
N PHE A 265 -27.43 15.97 26.19
CA PHE A 265 -28.38 16.21 25.11
C PHE A 265 -29.29 15.00 24.85
N ILE A 266 -28.74 13.78 24.77
CA ILE A 266 -29.54 12.56 24.53
C ILE A 266 -30.39 12.22 25.75
N MET A 267 -29.80 12.20 26.94
CA MET A 267 -30.52 11.80 28.15
C MET A 267 -31.61 12.80 28.56
N GLY A 268 -31.58 14.02 28.04
CA GLY A 268 -32.58 15.05 28.29
C GLY A 268 -33.80 15.01 27.36
N LYS A 269 -33.80 14.17 26.32
CA LYS A 269 -34.82 14.17 25.24
C LYS A 269 -35.44 12.79 25.03
N THR A 270 -36.69 12.79 24.61
CA THR A 270 -37.39 11.58 24.14
C THR A 270 -37.11 11.31 22.66
N VAL A 271 -37.31 10.06 22.19
CA VAL A 271 -37.12 9.69 20.76
C VAL A 271 -37.92 10.60 19.82
N LYS A 272 -39.13 10.99 20.22
CA LYS A 272 -40.02 11.89 19.46
C LYS A 272 -39.49 13.33 19.38
N GLU A 273 -38.79 13.79 20.41
CA GLU A 273 -38.16 15.12 20.43
C GLU A 273 -36.89 15.12 19.57
N LEU A 274 -36.08 14.05 19.66
CA LEU A 274 -34.88 13.87 18.84
C LEU A 274 -35.21 13.84 17.34
N ARG A 275 -36.32 13.22 16.95
CA ARG A 275 -36.78 13.20 15.55
C ARG A 275 -37.00 14.60 14.96
N LYS A 276 -37.41 15.57 15.78
CA LYS A 276 -37.70 16.95 15.34
C LYS A 276 -36.46 17.85 15.41
N ASP A 277 -35.40 17.40 16.07
CA ASP A 277 -34.22 18.20 16.34
C ASP A 277 -33.16 18.02 15.25
N LYS A 278 -32.98 19.06 14.42
CA LYS A 278 -31.98 19.06 13.35
C LYS A 278 -30.54 19.07 13.86
N SER A 279 -30.30 19.30 15.16
CA SER A 279 -28.94 19.34 15.72
C SER A 279 -28.34 17.96 15.99
N LEU A 280 -29.14 16.88 15.99
CA LEU A 280 -28.65 15.52 16.25
C LEU A 280 -27.56 15.10 15.25
N SER A 281 -27.75 15.38 13.96
CA SER A 281 -26.79 15.05 12.91
C SER A 281 -25.46 15.78 13.07
N GLN A 282 -25.47 17.02 13.57
CA GLN A 282 -24.29 17.87 13.76
C GLN A 282 -23.47 17.52 15.02
N ARG A 283 -24.08 16.87 16.02
CA ARG A 283 -23.38 16.48 17.25
C ARG A 283 -22.64 15.14 17.06
N VAL A 284 -21.44 15.05 17.64
CA VAL A 284 -20.53 13.90 17.50
C VAL A 284 -20.21 13.30 18.87
N VAL A 285 -20.05 11.97 18.92
CA VAL A 285 -19.64 11.22 20.11
C VAL A 285 -18.12 11.24 20.23
N PHE A 286 -17.58 11.90 21.25
CA PHE A 286 -16.12 12.00 21.44
C PHE A 286 -15.61 11.21 22.66
N THR A 287 -16.44 11.05 23.69
CA THR A 287 -16.00 10.45 24.96
C THR A 287 -16.65 9.10 25.22
N SER A 288 -16.02 8.25 26.04
CA SER A 288 -16.62 6.96 26.46
C SER A 288 -17.92 7.14 27.23
N THR A 289 -18.07 8.27 27.94
CA THR A 289 -19.32 8.65 28.60
C THR A 289 -20.42 9.04 27.61
N ASP A 290 -20.09 9.71 26.51
CA ASP A 290 -21.06 10.03 25.45
C ASP A 290 -21.56 8.76 24.77
N PHE A 291 -20.65 7.82 24.52
CA PHE A 291 -20.98 6.51 23.96
C PHE A 291 -21.84 5.66 24.91
N ALA A 292 -21.47 5.62 26.20
CA ALA A 292 -22.23 4.87 27.20
C ALA A 292 -23.67 5.41 27.34
N ALA A 293 -23.85 6.74 27.30
CA ALA A 293 -25.18 7.36 27.33
C ALA A 293 -26.00 7.05 26.08
N LEU A 294 -25.38 7.11 24.90
CA LEU A 294 -25.99 6.72 23.63
C LEU A 294 -26.48 5.26 23.66
N TRP A 295 -25.63 4.34 24.11
CA TRP A 295 -25.95 2.92 24.15
C TRP A 295 -27.07 2.61 25.15
N TYR A 296 -27.00 3.21 26.34
CA TYR A 296 -28.04 3.09 27.35
C TYR A 296 -29.39 3.60 26.82
N PHE A 297 -29.39 4.75 26.14
CA PHE A 297 -30.58 5.29 25.50
C PHE A 297 -31.17 4.32 24.47
N MET A 298 -30.35 3.78 23.57
CA MET A 298 -30.79 2.78 22.57
C MET A 298 -31.37 1.51 23.20
N LYS A 299 -30.79 1.04 24.32
CA LYS A 299 -31.26 -0.14 25.06
C LYS A 299 -32.63 0.07 25.71
N THR A 300 -32.89 1.27 26.22
CA THR A 300 -34.15 1.60 26.93
C THR A 300 -35.25 2.15 26.03
N ALA A 301 -34.93 2.56 24.80
CA ALA A 301 -35.91 3.07 23.85
C ALA A 301 -36.74 1.92 23.24
N ASN A 302 -38.06 1.98 23.37
CA ASN A 302 -38.96 1.04 22.70
C ASN A 302 -38.96 1.32 21.19
N ILE A 303 -38.35 0.42 20.41
CA ILE A 303 -38.25 0.53 18.96
C ILE A 303 -39.63 0.35 18.34
N THR A 304 -40.10 1.36 17.62
CA THR A 304 -41.29 1.26 16.76
C THR A 304 -40.88 1.60 15.33
N SER A 305 -41.45 0.89 14.35
CA SER A 305 -41.23 1.15 12.91
C SER A 305 -41.31 2.62 12.46
N SER A 306 -42.03 3.48 13.19
CA SER A 306 -42.14 4.92 12.92
C SER A 306 -40.91 5.76 13.31
N GLU A 307 -39.93 5.17 13.99
CA GLU A 307 -38.77 5.83 14.62
C GLU A 307 -37.42 5.31 14.09
N ASN A 308 -37.42 4.46 13.05
CA ASN A 308 -36.25 3.80 12.48
C ASN A 308 -35.15 4.76 11.99
N GLU A 309 -35.50 5.91 11.41
CA GLU A 309 -34.52 6.89 10.90
C GLU A 309 -33.64 7.47 12.01
N VAL A 310 -34.24 7.79 13.17
CA VAL A 310 -33.51 8.34 14.33
C VAL A 310 -32.62 7.26 14.91
N PHE A 311 -33.11 6.03 15.01
CA PHE A 311 -32.35 4.92 15.55
C PHE A 311 -31.16 4.54 14.65
N ALA A 312 -31.32 4.64 13.32
CA ALA A 312 -30.21 4.45 12.37
C ALA A 312 -29.11 5.53 12.52
N ASP A 313 -29.48 6.80 12.72
CA ASP A 313 -28.49 7.89 12.97
C ASP A 313 -27.75 7.66 14.31
N LEU A 314 -28.46 7.23 15.36
CA LEU A 314 -27.87 6.87 16.65
C LEU A 314 -26.92 5.65 16.53
N ALA A 315 -27.35 4.61 15.82
CA ALA A 315 -26.54 3.41 15.55
C ALA A 315 -25.28 3.75 14.74
N SER A 316 -25.37 4.64 13.74
CA SER A 316 -24.22 5.11 12.96
C SER A 316 -23.19 5.84 13.83
N LYS A 317 -23.66 6.71 14.74
CA LYS A 317 -22.77 7.39 15.71
C LYS A 317 -22.12 6.41 16.69
N ALA A 318 -22.84 5.37 17.12
CA ALA A 318 -22.29 4.29 17.94
C ALA A 318 -21.21 3.48 17.19
N ALA A 319 -21.47 3.12 15.93
CA ALA A 319 -20.52 2.41 15.07
C ALA A 319 -19.22 3.18 14.89
N GLN A 320 -19.31 4.48 14.57
CA GLN A 320 -18.14 5.35 14.40
C GLN A 320 -17.27 5.39 15.65
N TYR A 321 -17.90 5.51 16.84
CA TYR A 321 -17.17 5.50 18.10
C TYR A 321 -16.50 4.15 18.38
N MET A 322 -17.20 3.04 18.15
CA MET A 322 -16.65 1.70 18.38
C MET A 322 -15.49 1.39 17.42
N ALA A 323 -15.65 1.67 16.12
CA ALA A 323 -14.60 1.43 15.12
C ALA A 323 -13.29 2.15 15.47
N TYR A 324 -13.37 3.36 16.04
CA TYR A 324 -12.19 4.12 16.46
C TYR A 324 -11.57 3.63 17.77
N ASN A 325 -12.38 3.28 18.78
CA ASN A 325 -11.89 3.07 20.15
C ASN A 325 -11.72 1.59 20.56
N VAL A 326 -12.45 0.65 19.95
CA VAL A 326 -12.34 -0.78 20.29
C VAL A 326 -10.93 -1.37 20.01
N PRO A 327 -10.25 -1.04 18.88
CA PRO A 327 -8.93 -1.60 18.61
C PRO A 327 -7.87 -1.25 19.67
N SER A 328 -7.98 -0.08 20.30
CA SER A 328 -7.03 0.41 21.30
C SER A 328 -7.42 0.08 22.74
N ASN A 329 -8.70 -0.24 23.02
CA ASN A 329 -9.23 -0.42 24.37
C ASN A 329 -9.73 -1.85 24.65
N LYS A 330 -8.87 -2.68 25.26
CA LYS A 330 -9.15 -4.09 25.58
C LYS A 330 -10.34 -4.30 26.52
N SER A 331 -10.60 -3.39 27.47
CA SER A 331 -11.71 -3.55 28.40
C SER A 331 -13.05 -3.27 27.74
N LEU A 332 -13.09 -2.30 26.82
CA LEU A 332 -14.27 -2.03 26.00
C LEU A 332 -14.56 -3.21 25.06
N GLU A 333 -13.53 -3.75 24.40
CA GLU A 333 -13.61 -4.94 23.55
C GLU A 333 -14.24 -6.13 24.31
N ALA A 334 -13.75 -6.44 25.50
CA ALA A 334 -14.27 -7.57 26.29
C ALA A 334 -15.72 -7.39 26.78
N TYR A 335 -16.19 -6.15 26.97
CA TYR A 335 -17.52 -5.88 27.51
C TYR A 335 -18.62 -5.95 26.45
N ILE A 336 -18.36 -5.45 25.24
CA ILE A 336 -19.33 -5.35 24.15
C ILE A 336 -19.90 -6.73 23.77
N PHE A 337 -19.07 -7.79 23.80
CA PHE A 337 -19.52 -9.14 23.41
C PHE A 337 -20.22 -9.95 24.53
N LYS A 338 -20.38 -9.38 25.74
CA LYS A 338 -21.14 -10.03 26.83
C LYS A 338 -22.64 -9.84 26.66
N ARG A 339 -23.44 -10.83 27.05
CA ARG A 339 -24.91 -10.83 26.92
C ARG A 339 -25.62 -9.56 27.44
N PRO A 340 -25.24 -8.91 28.55
CA PRO A 340 -25.90 -7.70 29.03
C PRO A 340 -25.84 -6.50 28.07
N PHE A 341 -24.90 -6.52 27.11
CA PHE A 341 -24.67 -5.45 26.16
C PHE A 341 -25.55 -5.57 24.91
N TRP A 342 -25.64 -6.77 24.31
CA TRP A 342 -26.35 -7.02 23.05
C TRP A 342 -27.70 -7.71 23.19
N GLY A 343 -27.98 -8.36 24.32
CA GLY A 343 -29.11 -9.30 24.46
C GLY A 343 -30.50 -8.70 24.21
N SER A 344 -30.70 -7.40 24.44
CA SER A 344 -31.98 -6.72 24.19
C SER A 344 -32.13 -6.19 22.76
N LEU A 345 -31.05 -6.11 21.99
CA LEU A 345 -31.00 -5.57 20.63
C LEU A 345 -30.71 -6.67 19.58
N SER A 346 -30.54 -7.92 20.00
CA SER A 346 -30.20 -9.06 19.15
C SER A 346 -31.34 -10.09 19.11
N LEU A 347 -31.20 -11.06 18.20
CA LEU A 347 -32.15 -12.11 17.91
C LEU A 347 -32.29 -13.09 19.09
N SER A 348 -33.48 -13.66 19.26
CA SER A 348 -33.67 -14.89 20.05
C SER A 348 -33.86 -16.11 19.15
N MET A 349 -33.55 -17.31 19.66
CA MET A 349 -33.80 -18.57 18.93
C MET A 349 -35.30 -18.82 18.66
N GLU A 350 -36.17 -18.26 19.49
CA GLU A 350 -37.62 -18.35 19.32
C GLU A 350 -38.09 -17.49 18.12
N ASP A 351 -37.43 -16.34 17.86
CA ASP A 351 -37.74 -15.47 16.71
C ASP A 351 -37.37 -16.13 15.37
N LEU A 352 -36.23 -16.83 15.31
CA LEU A 352 -35.74 -17.46 14.08
C LEU A 352 -36.59 -18.67 13.64
N SER A 353 -37.21 -19.36 14.61
CA SER A 353 -38.03 -20.55 14.38
C SER A 353 -39.51 -20.21 14.11
N SER A 354 -40.05 -19.16 14.74
CA SER A 354 -41.46 -18.76 14.58
C SER A 354 -41.70 -17.68 13.51
N GLY A 355 -40.64 -17.01 13.05
CA GLY A 355 -40.66 -15.95 12.04
C GLY A 355 -40.32 -14.58 12.63
N LEU A 356 -39.46 -13.82 11.94
CA LEU A 356 -38.94 -12.54 12.41
C LEU A 356 -39.98 -11.42 12.36
N SER A 357 -40.12 -10.67 13.46
CA SER A 357 -40.88 -9.41 13.44
C SER A 357 -40.05 -8.30 12.76
N VAL A 358 -40.72 -7.32 12.14
CA VAL A 358 -40.04 -6.23 11.41
C VAL A 358 -39.12 -5.42 12.34
N ASP A 359 -39.55 -5.17 13.58
CA ASP A 359 -38.80 -4.36 14.54
C ASP A 359 -37.55 -5.11 15.08
N THR A 360 -37.66 -6.43 15.32
CA THR A 360 -36.52 -7.26 15.77
C THR A 360 -35.51 -7.53 14.65
N ALA A 361 -35.98 -7.68 13.42
CA ALA A 361 -35.12 -7.79 12.25
C ALA A 361 -34.31 -6.50 12.03
N PHE A 362 -34.96 -5.34 12.16
CA PHE A 362 -34.31 -4.03 12.01
C PHE A 362 -33.25 -3.76 13.08
N SER A 363 -33.57 -4.00 14.36
CA SER A 363 -32.61 -3.80 15.46
C SER A 363 -31.41 -4.75 15.35
N SER A 364 -31.65 -6.01 14.98
CA SER A 364 -30.61 -7.02 14.80
C SER A 364 -29.73 -6.74 13.58
N GLU A 365 -30.29 -6.17 12.51
CA GLU A 365 -29.53 -5.76 11.32
C GLU A 365 -28.60 -4.59 11.60
N LEU A 366 -29.07 -3.57 12.31
CA LEU A 366 -28.21 -2.46 12.75
C LEU A 366 -27.10 -2.93 13.70
N LEU A 367 -27.44 -3.83 14.62
CA LEU A 367 -26.45 -4.42 15.51
C LEU A 367 -25.39 -5.20 14.71
N ASN A 368 -25.81 -5.97 13.71
CA ASN A 368 -24.92 -6.71 12.82
C ASN A 368 -23.97 -5.77 12.06
N GLU A 369 -24.48 -4.65 11.54
CA GLU A 369 -23.67 -3.64 10.84
C GLU A 369 -22.62 -3.01 11.77
N ILE A 370 -23.03 -2.64 12.99
CA ILE A 370 -22.11 -2.12 14.02
C ILE A 370 -21.00 -3.14 14.29
N TYR A 371 -21.34 -4.39 14.55
CA TYR A 371 -20.33 -5.42 14.85
C TYR A 371 -19.43 -5.77 13.67
N SER A 372 -19.97 -5.81 12.45
CA SER A 372 -19.17 -6.02 11.25
C SER A 372 -18.13 -4.90 11.08
N SER A 373 -18.53 -3.65 11.29
CA SER A 373 -17.60 -2.50 11.23
C SER A 373 -16.47 -2.59 12.25
N VAL A 374 -16.74 -3.13 13.43
CA VAL A 374 -15.74 -3.36 14.47
C VAL A 374 -14.82 -4.53 14.10
N TYR A 375 -15.39 -5.62 13.58
CA TYR A 375 -14.64 -6.81 13.18
C TYR A 375 -13.64 -6.53 12.04
N ASP A 376 -13.96 -5.61 11.13
CA ASP A 376 -13.09 -5.21 10.02
C ASP A 376 -11.83 -4.44 10.48
N VAL A 377 -11.92 -3.68 11.58
CA VAL A 377 -10.82 -2.85 12.09
C VAL A 377 -9.87 -3.64 13.03
N ILE A 378 -10.32 -4.77 13.57
CA ILE A 378 -9.56 -5.58 14.54
C ILE A 378 -8.61 -6.57 13.83
N ASP A 379 -7.41 -6.78 14.39
CA ASP A 379 -6.41 -7.71 13.86
C ASP A 379 -6.80 -9.20 14.00
N ASP A 380 -6.13 -10.06 13.23
CA ASP A 380 -6.44 -11.50 13.20
C ASP A 380 -6.21 -12.23 14.53
N THR A 381 -5.28 -11.75 15.36
CA THR A 381 -5.02 -12.37 16.67
C THR A 381 -6.18 -12.14 17.63
N LYS A 382 -6.74 -10.94 17.62
CA LYS A 382 -7.93 -10.58 18.40
C LYS A 382 -9.19 -11.22 17.86
N ARG A 383 -9.36 -11.33 16.53
CA ARG A 383 -10.48 -12.09 15.92
C ARG A 383 -10.55 -13.52 16.42
N SER A 384 -9.41 -14.17 16.66
CA SER A 384 -9.38 -15.52 17.24
C SER A 384 -9.87 -15.55 18.70
N GLN A 385 -9.55 -14.53 19.49
CA GLN A 385 -9.99 -14.40 20.89
C GLN A 385 -11.50 -14.14 20.98
N LEU A 386 -12.08 -13.46 19.98
CA LEU A 386 -13.52 -13.21 19.90
C LEU A 386 -14.36 -14.48 19.66
N GLN A 387 -13.77 -15.56 19.12
CA GLN A 387 -14.51 -16.80 18.86
C GLN A 387 -15.06 -17.47 20.13
N ASP A 388 -14.42 -17.23 21.28
CA ASP A 388 -14.84 -17.80 22.56
C ASP A 388 -15.94 -16.99 23.28
N THR A 389 -16.33 -15.84 22.72
CA THR A 389 -17.33 -14.95 23.32
C THR A 389 -18.75 -15.50 23.23
N GLU A 390 -19.61 -15.04 24.13
CA GLU A 390 -21.02 -15.48 24.22
C GLU A 390 -21.81 -15.16 22.93
N TYR A 391 -21.56 -14.00 22.31
CA TYR A 391 -22.25 -13.59 21.08
C TYR A 391 -21.90 -14.49 19.89
N VAL A 392 -20.62 -14.79 19.68
CA VAL A 392 -20.16 -15.61 18.55
C VAL A 392 -20.67 -17.05 18.67
N LYS A 393 -20.64 -17.62 19.88
CA LYS A 393 -21.19 -18.95 20.15
C LYS A 393 -22.68 -19.01 19.83
N PHE A 394 -23.44 -18.01 20.28
CA PHE A 394 -24.87 -17.92 19.99
C PHE A 394 -25.18 -17.93 18.48
N ILE A 395 -24.50 -17.10 17.69
CA ILE A 395 -24.72 -17.07 16.24
C ILE A 395 -24.28 -18.39 15.57
N SER A 396 -23.18 -19.00 16.01
CA SER A 396 -22.73 -20.29 15.50
C SER A 396 -23.78 -21.38 15.71
N ASP A 397 -24.42 -21.41 16.88
CA ASP A 397 -25.50 -22.37 17.19
C ASP A 397 -26.72 -22.18 16.28
N CYS A 398 -27.00 -20.94 15.84
CA CYS A 398 -28.06 -20.66 14.86
C CYS A 398 -27.76 -21.29 13.49
N PHE A 399 -26.50 -21.27 13.03
CA PHE A 399 -26.11 -21.87 11.75
C PHE A 399 -26.26 -23.40 11.76
N HIS A 400 -25.89 -24.07 12.85
CA HIS A 400 -26.04 -25.52 13.00
C HIS A 400 -27.51 -25.96 12.97
N ASN A 401 -28.43 -25.16 13.49
CA ASN A 401 -29.86 -25.48 13.54
C ASN A 401 -30.68 -24.91 12.36
N SER A 402 -30.02 -24.55 11.26
CA SER A 402 -30.65 -23.84 10.14
C SER A 402 -31.54 -24.69 9.22
N SER A 403 -31.51 -26.02 9.35
CA SER A 403 -32.28 -26.95 8.49
C SER A 403 -33.79 -26.76 8.60
N ASP A 404 -34.28 -26.44 9.79
CA ASP A 404 -35.71 -26.38 10.12
C ASP A 404 -36.27 -24.95 9.99
N MET A 405 -35.42 -23.99 9.61
CA MET A 405 -35.79 -22.58 9.42
C MET A 405 -36.42 -22.33 8.05
N ALA A 406 -37.34 -21.36 7.96
CA ALA A 406 -37.85 -20.89 6.68
C ALA A 406 -36.74 -20.25 5.83
N ILE A 407 -36.87 -20.28 4.49
CA ILE A 407 -35.86 -19.74 3.55
C ILE A 407 -35.54 -18.26 3.86
N ALA A 408 -36.54 -17.43 4.18
CA ALA A 408 -36.32 -16.04 4.54
C ALA A 408 -35.48 -15.86 5.82
N SER A 409 -35.68 -16.73 6.83
CA SER A 409 -34.86 -16.73 8.05
C SER A 409 -33.43 -17.24 7.78
N GLN A 410 -33.27 -18.20 6.86
CA GLN A 410 -31.96 -18.69 6.41
C GLN A 410 -31.17 -17.58 5.69
N GLU A 411 -31.81 -16.86 4.77
CA GLU A 411 -31.20 -15.71 4.07
C GLU A 411 -30.84 -14.58 5.04
N PHE A 412 -31.70 -14.31 6.02
CA PHE A 412 -31.41 -13.32 7.06
C PHE A 412 -30.22 -13.74 7.94
N LEU A 413 -30.14 -15.01 8.34
CA LEU A 413 -29.01 -15.55 9.10
C LEU A 413 -27.69 -15.44 8.34
N CYS A 414 -27.69 -15.58 7.01
CA CYS A 414 -26.50 -15.46 6.17
C CYS A 414 -25.82 -14.07 6.28
N LYS A 415 -26.55 -13.02 6.68
CA LYS A 415 -25.97 -11.68 6.96
C LYS A 415 -24.95 -11.69 8.12
N PHE A 416 -24.99 -12.69 8.99
CA PHE A 416 -24.07 -12.86 10.12
C PHE A 416 -22.86 -13.76 9.81
N SER A 417 -22.70 -14.17 8.54
CA SER A 417 -21.64 -15.10 8.10
C SER A 417 -20.21 -14.59 8.30
N TRP A 418 -20.00 -13.27 8.47
CA TRP A 418 -18.70 -12.69 8.76
C TRP A 418 -18.09 -13.21 10.07
N ILE A 419 -18.92 -13.66 11.03
CA ILE A 419 -18.49 -14.22 12.33
C ILE A 419 -17.84 -15.59 12.18
N LEU A 420 -18.26 -16.39 11.20
CA LEU A 420 -17.83 -17.77 11.07
C LEU A 420 -16.32 -17.83 10.82
N SER A 421 -15.60 -18.75 11.47
CA SER A 421 -14.20 -19.00 11.15
C SER A 421 -14.07 -19.83 9.88
N SER A 422 -12.92 -19.77 9.21
CA SER A 422 -12.67 -20.61 8.01
C SER A 422 -12.84 -22.11 8.30
N LYS A 423 -12.56 -22.57 9.53
CA LYS A 423 -12.79 -23.95 9.94
C LYS A 423 -14.28 -24.28 10.09
N ALA A 424 -15.03 -23.35 10.68
CA ALA A 424 -16.47 -23.51 10.89
C ALA A 424 -17.25 -23.53 9.56
N VAL A 425 -16.83 -22.72 8.58
CA VAL A 425 -17.44 -22.73 7.23
C VAL A 425 -17.31 -24.12 6.60
N LEU A 426 -16.13 -24.74 6.65
CA LEU A 426 -15.90 -26.06 6.08
C LEU A 426 -16.70 -27.16 6.80
N SER A 427 -16.77 -27.13 8.15
CA SER A 427 -17.56 -28.13 8.88
C SER A 427 -19.06 -28.01 8.59
N LEU A 428 -19.59 -26.80 8.52
CA LEU A 428 -21.01 -26.56 8.22
C LEU A 428 -21.41 -26.99 6.80
N MET A 429 -20.49 -26.93 5.83
CA MET A 429 -20.76 -27.40 4.47
C MET A 429 -20.88 -28.94 4.36
N ASP A 430 -20.29 -29.67 5.31
CA ASP A 430 -20.37 -31.13 5.36
C ASP A 430 -21.57 -31.61 6.20
N GLU A 431 -22.11 -30.74 7.06
CA GLU A 431 -23.34 -30.95 7.85
C GLU A 431 -24.63 -30.76 7.04
N ASN A 432 -25.77 -31.14 7.63
CA ASN A 432 -27.08 -31.00 7.02
C ASN A 432 -27.69 -29.62 7.32
N VAL A 433 -27.23 -28.60 6.63
CA VAL A 433 -27.73 -27.21 6.74
C VAL A 433 -28.81 -26.90 5.71
N GLY A 434 -29.57 -25.83 5.94
CA GLY A 434 -30.59 -25.36 5.00
C GLY A 434 -30.02 -25.02 3.60
N LYS A 435 -30.82 -25.20 2.54
CA LYS A 435 -30.37 -25.00 1.15
C LYS A 435 -29.86 -23.59 0.85
N GLY A 436 -30.48 -22.56 1.45
CA GLY A 436 -30.05 -21.17 1.27
C GLY A 436 -28.70 -20.90 1.93
N VAL A 437 -28.50 -21.46 3.13
CA VAL A 437 -27.23 -21.38 3.88
C VAL A 437 -26.11 -22.12 3.14
N LEU A 438 -26.38 -23.30 2.58
CA LEU A 438 -25.37 -24.08 1.85
C LEU A 438 -24.81 -23.33 0.63
N LYS A 439 -25.68 -22.65 -0.15
CA LYS A 439 -25.25 -21.80 -1.27
C LYS A 439 -24.35 -20.66 -0.79
N HIS A 440 -24.78 -19.93 0.24
CA HIS A 440 -24.04 -18.80 0.80
C HIS A 440 -22.68 -19.21 1.39
N LEU A 441 -22.62 -20.35 2.10
CA LEU A 441 -21.37 -20.88 2.64
C LEU A 441 -20.37 -21.26 1.54
N PHE A 442 -20.86 -21.81 0.42
CA PHE A 442 -20.02 -22.11 -0.74
C PHE A 442 -19.42 -20.83 -1.37
N GLU A 443 -20.23 -19.79 -1.56
CA GLU A 443 -19.76 -18.48 -2.03
C GLU A 443 -18.75 -17.84 -1.07
N LEU A 444 -19.03 -17.90 0.24
CA LEU A 444 -18.14 -17.40 1.29
C LEU A 444 -16.80 -18.15 1.32
N ALA A 445 -16.82 -19.48 1.16
CA ALA A 445 -15.60 -20.29 1.12
C ALA A 445 -14.70 -19.95 -0.08
N ILE A 446 -15.31 -19.62 -1.22
CA ILE A 446 -14.60 -19.16 -2.42
C ILE A 446 -14.00 -17.77 -2.19
N HIS A 447 -14.78 -16.83 -1.64
CA HIS A 447 -14.29 -15.50 -1.29
C HIS A 447 -13.09 -15.58 -0.33
N ARG A 448 -13.12 -16.52 0.63
CA ARG A 448 -12.05 -16.76 1.61
C ARG A 448 -10.92 -17.67 1.12
N ARG A 449 -10.95 -18.14 -0.13
CA ARG A 449 -9.94 -19.03 -0.73
C ARG A 449 -9.70 -20.31 0.07
N LEU A 450 -10.76 -20.96 0.54
CA LEU A 450 -10.68 -22.21 1.31
C LEU A 450 -10.64 -23.43 0.39
N SER A 451 -9.88 -24.46 0.75
CA SER A 451 -9.86 -25.73 0.03
C SER A 451 -11.19 -26.48 0.23
N LEU A 452 -11.90 -26.72 -0.86
CA LEU A 452 -13.24 -27.32 -0.87
C LEU A 452 -13.18 -28.81 -1.24
N SER A 453 -14.04 -29.61 -0.61
CA SER A 453 -14.19 -31.01 -0.96
C SER A 453 -15.04 -31.18 -2.22
N VAL A 454 -14.77 -32.23 -3.01
CA VAL A 454 -15.58 -32.60 -4.18
C VAL A 454 -17.01 -32.96 -3.78
N GLY A 455 -17.20 -33.55 -2.59
CA GLY A 455 -18.51 -33.89 -2.06
C GLY A 455 -19.39 -32.66 -1.82
N SER A 456 -18.80 -31.58 -1.31
CA SER A 456 -19.51 -30.31 -1.10
C SER A 456 -19.92 -29.69 -2.43
N LEU A 457 -19.06 -29.74 -3.47
CA LEU A 457 -19.40 -29.27 -4.83
C LEU A 457 -20.59 -30.03 -5.43
N ILE A 458 -20.60 -31.36 -5.30
CA ILE A 458 -21.70 -32.20 -5.83
C ILE A 458 -23.01 -31.86 -5.12
N ARG A 459 -23.01 -31.70 -3.79
CA ARG A 459 -24.20 -31.30 -3.03
C ARG A 459 -24.76 -29.95 -3.48
N VAL A 460 -23.89 -28.98 -3.77
CA VAL A 460 -24.36 -27.67 -4.29
C VAL A 460 -24.95 -27.84 -5.70
N LEU A 461 -24.27 -28.56 -6.60
CA LEU A 461 -24.74 -28.83 -7.98
C LEU A 461 -26.06 -29.60 -8.02
N GLU A 462 -26.35 -30.43 -7.02
CA GLU A 462 -27.62 -31.18 -6.90
C GLU A 462 -28.74 -30.37 -6.23
N SER A 463 -28.41 -29.34 -5.44
CA SER A 463 -29.37 -28.62 -4.60
C SER A 463 -29.84 -27.28 -5.16
N SER A 464 -29.08 -26.63 -6.05
CA SER A 464 -29.39 -25.31 -6.61
C SER A 464 -28.69 -25.01 -7.95
N GLU A 465 -29.18 -24.00 -8.67
CA GLU A 465 -28.48 -23.43 -9.83
C GLU A 465 -27.28 -22.59 -9.34
N LEU A 466 -26.08 -22.98 -9.77
CA LEU A 466 -24.82 -22.33 -9.43
C LEU A 466 -24.50 -21.26 -10.47
N GLU A 467 -24.17 -20.06 -10.02
CA GLU A 467 -23.75 -18.99 -10.92
C GLU A 467 -22.34 -19.27 -11.49
N LEU A 468 -22.22 -19.24 -12.83
CA LEU A 468 -20.97 -19.45 -13.58
C LEU A 468 -19.75 -18.65 -13.05
N PRO A 469 -19.88 -17.37 -12.68
CA PRO A 469 -18.75 -16.58 -12.15
C PRO A 469 -18.17 -17.15 -10.85
N VAL A 470 -19.03 -17.65 -9.95
CA VAL A 470 -18.63 -18.18 -8.64
C VAL A 470 -17.74 -19.41 -8.82
N LEU A 471 -18.14 -20.33 -9.69
CA LEU A 471 -17.35 -21.53 -9.97
C LEU A 471 -16.03 -21.21 -10.70
N LYS A 472 -16.03 -20.25 -11.62
CA LYS A 472 -14.81 -19.81 -12.32
C LYS A 472 -13.75 -19.27 -11.36
N ILE A 473 -14.17 -18.53 -10.33
CA ILE A 473 -13.30 -18.03 -9.27
C ILE A 473 -12.79 -19.17 -8.39
N ALA A 474 -13.65 -20.13 -8.02
CA ALA A 474 -13.24 -21.28 -7.21
C ALA A 474 -12.14 -22.10 -7.88
N MET A 475 -12.28 -22.30 -9.20
CA MET A 475 -11.35 -23.08 -10.00
C MET A 475 -10.05 -22.33 -10.29
N SER A 476 -10.10 -21.03 -10.61
CA SER A 476 -8.89 -20.23 -10.88
C SER A 476 -7.97 -20.12 -9.66
N TYR A 477 -8.56 -20.12 -8.46
CA TYR A 477 -7.81 -20.18 -7.20
C TYR A 477 -7.34 -21.58 -6.79
N GLY A 478 -7.65 -22.62 -7.58
CA GLY A 478 -7.21 -23.99 -7.30
C GLY A 478 -7.83 -24.58 -6.01
N LEU A 479 -9.00 -24.10 -5.60
CA LEU A 479 -9.61 -24.45 -4.32
C LEU A 479 -10.17 -25.88 -4.29
N ILE A 480 -10.45 -26.47 -5.45
CA ILE A 480 -10.98 -27.81 -5.60
C ILE A 480 -9.94 -28.65 -6.35
N GLN A 481 -9.41 -29.68 -5.70
CA GLN A 481 -8.55 -30.66 -6.35
C GLN A 481 -9.42 -31.76 -6.97
N LEU A 482 -9.38 -31.88 -8.30
CA LEU A 482 -10.09 -32.92 -9.04
C LEU A 482 -9.08 -33.96 -9.52
N ASP A 483 -9.12 -35.15 -8.92
CA ASP A 483 -8.47 -36.33 -9.50
C ASP A 483 -9.29 -36.90 -10.67
N GLU A 484 -8.72 -37.83 -11.44
CA GLU A 484 -9.35 -38.37 -12.65
C GLU A 484 -10.73 -39.04 -12.38
N GLN A 485 -10.89 -39.67 -11.21
CA GLN A 485 -12.14 -40.33 -10.84
C GLN A 485 -13.23 -39.34 -10.42
N ASN A 486 -12.87 -38.31 -9.67
CA ASN A 486 -13.79 -37.23 -9.29
C ASN A 486 -14.14 -36.36 -10.49
N LEU A 487 -13.21 -36.16 -11.43
CA LEU A 487 -13.45 -35.46 -12.69
C LEU A 487 -14.52 -36.17 -13.53
N LYS A 488 -14.45 -37.51 -13.66
CA LYS A 488 -15.48 -38.31 -14.34
C LYS A 488 -16.85 -38.16 -13.69
N LYS A 489 -16.93 -38.13 -12.35
CA LYS A 489 -18.20 -37.94 -11.62
C LYS A 489 -18.78 -36.55 -11.84
N VAL A 490 -17.97 -35.50 -11.73
CA VAL A 490 -18.41 -34.10 -11.92
C VAL A 490 -18.85 -33.87 -13.37
N VAL A 491 -18.07 -34.31 -14.35
CA VAL A 491 -18.41 -34.21 -15.78
C VAL A 491 -19.70 -34.99 -16.09
N GLY A 492 -19.85 -36.20 -15.56
CA GLY A 492 -21.08 -36.99 -15.72
C GLY A 492 -22.31 -36.31 -15.10
N THR A 493 -22.19 -35.67 -13.94
CA THR A 493 -23.28 -34.91 -13.32
C THR A 493 -23.64 -33.66 -14.13
N ILE A 494 -22.64 -32.99 -14.73
CA ILE A 494 -22.85 -31.81 -15.59
C ILE A 494 -23.51 -32.18 -16.92
N ILE A 495 -23.07 -33.26 -17.60
CA ILE A 495 -23.65 -33.70 -18.87
C ILE A 495 -25.12 -34.14 -18.68
N ARG A 496 -25.48 -34.73 -17.53
CA ARG A 496 -26.86 -35.10 -17.20
C ARG A 496 -27.75 -33.88 -16.88
N SER A 497 -27.18 -32.87 -16.23
CA SER A 497 -27.84 -31.59 -15.96
C SER A 497 -27.68 -30.68 -17.19
N LYS A 498 -28.60 -30.79 -18.16
CA LYS A 498 -28.59 -29.97 -19.40
C LYS A 498 -28.39 -28.45 -19.17
N PHE A 499 -28.69 -27.95 -17.96
CA PHE A 499 -28.54 -26.55 -17.54
C PHE A 499 -27.10 -26.13 -17.20
N ASN A 500 -26.18 -27.09 -17.00
CA ASN A 500 -24.84 -26.84 -16.47
C ASN A 500 -23.72 -26.95 -17.53
N ILE A 501 -24.06 -27.14 -18.82
CA ILE A 501 -23.10 -27.29 -19.93
C ILE A 501 -22.06 -26.14 -20.01
N PRO A 502 -22.41 -24.85 -19.76
CA PRO A 502 -21.41 -23.77 -19.71
C PRO A 502 -20.32 -23.96 -18.64
N LEU A 503 -20.55 -24.77 -17.59
CA LEU A 503 -19.55 -25.09 -16.57
C LEU A 503 -18.43 -25.99 -17.13
N LEU A 504 -18.65 -26.70 -18.24
CA LEU A 504 -17.61 -27.51 -18.90
C LEU A 504 -16.47 -26.63 -19.42
N LYS A 505 -16.78 -25.46 -20.00
CA LYS A 505 -15.77 -24.51 -20.45
C LYS A 505 -14.87 -24.07 -19.30
N VAL A 506 -15.46 -23.76 -18.15
CA VAL A 506 -14.74 -23.37 -16.93
C VAL A 506 -13.85 -24.49 -16.39
N LEU A 507 -14.31 -25.75 -16.49
CA LEU A 507 -13.52 -26.93 -16.14
C LEU A 507 -12.34 -27.16 -17.09
N ILE A 508 -12.56 -27.01 -18.41
CA ILE A 508 -11.52 -27.19 -19.44
C ILE A 508 -10.44 -26.09 -19.31
N ASP A 509 -10.82 -24.85 -19.06
CA ASP A 509 -9.89 -23.72 -18.97
C ASP A 509 -8.93 -23.83 -17.77
N ASN A 510 -9.38 -24.41 -16.64
CA ASN A 510 -8.64 -24.42 -15.37
C ASN A 510 -7.88 -25.72 -15.05
N GLN A 511 -8.05 -26.80 -15.82
CA GLN A 511 -7.35 -28.07 -15.57
C GLN A 511 -5.96 -28.11 -16.22
N ASN A 512 -4.96 -28.59 -15.47
CA ASN A 512 -3.58 -28.75 -15.96
C ASN A 512 -3.45 -29.82 -17.05
N ASN A 513 -4.35 -30.80 -17.08
CA ASN A 513 -4.33 -31.92 -18.03
C ASN A 513 -5.53 -31.87 -18.98
N LYS A 514 -5.53 -30.85 -19.85
CA LYS A 514 -6.60 -30.59 -20.83
C LYS A 514 -6.88 -31.79 -21.75
N GLN A 515 -5.87 -32.61 -22.01
CA GLN A 515 -5.98 -33.83 -22.83
C GLN A 515 -6.88 -34.89 -22.18
N THR A 516 -6.61 -35.27 -20.92
CA THR A 516 -7.39 -36.30 -20.21
C THR A 516 -8.86 -35.91 -20.05
N LEU A 517 -9.15 -34.62 -19.82
CA LEU A 517 -10.52 -34.12 -19.76
C LEU A 517 -11.20 -34.22 -21.12
N THR A 518 -10.48 -33.91 -22.20
CA THR A 518 -11.00 -34.01 -23.58
C THR A 518 -11.28 -35.47 -23.92
N GLU A 519 -10.42 -36.42 -23.54
CA GLU A 519 -10.66 -37.85 -23.69
C GLU A 519 -11.89 -38.33 -22.90
N ILE A 520 -12.08 -37.86 -21.66
CA ILE A 520 -13.26 -38.18 -20.84
C ILE A 520 -14.54 -37.65 -21.49
N ILE A 521 -14.52 -36.44 -22.04
CA ILE A 521 -15.67 -35.86 -22.76
C ILE A 521 -15.95 -36.63 -24.06
N LEU A 522 -14.90 -36.99 -24.81
CA LEU A 522 -15.02 -37.73 -26.07
C LEU A 522 -15.48 -39.18 -25.85
N ALA A 523 -15.23 -39.78 -24.69
CA ALA A 523 -15.76 -41.10 -24.34
C ALA A 523 -17.29 -41.15 -24.32
N ASP A 524 -17.94 -40.03 -23.98
CA ASP A 524 -19.40 -39.88 -23.97
C ASP A 524 -19.96 -39.19 -25.24
N LYS A 525 -19.16 -39.07 -26.32
CA LYS A 525 -19.53 -38.31 -27.55
C LYS A 525 -20.88 -38.70 -28.15
N SER A 526 -21.27 -39.97 -28.04
CA SER A 526 -22.56 -40.46 -28.55
C SER A 526 -23.79 -39.84 -27.87
N GLN A 527 -23.65 -39.27 -26.66
CA GLN A 527 -24.76 -38.69 -25.92
C GLN A 527 -25.14 -37.28 -26.42
N PHE A 528 -24.24 -36.60 -27.14
CA PHE A 528 -24.43 -35.19 -27.54
C PHE A 528 -24.09 -34.87 -29.01
N LEU A 529 -23.41 -35.76 -29.75
CA LEU A 529 -23.08 -35.55 -31.17
C LEU A 529 -24.33 -35.33 -32.04
N GLY A 530 -24.27 -34.37 -32.97
CA GLY A 530 -25.38 -34.04 -33.88
C GLY A 530 -26.53 -33.25 -33.22
N THR A 531 -26.32 -32.73 -32.01
CA THR A 531 -27.25 -31.83 -31.33
C THR A 531 -26.62 -30.45 -31.13
N ALA A 532 -27.42 -29.45 -30.79
CA ALA A 532 -26.95 -28.10 -30.49
C ALA A 532 -25.83 -28.06 -29.42
N SER A 533 -25.84 -28.97 -28.44
CA SER A 533 -24.80 -29.05 -27.41
C SER A 533 -23.44 -29.51 -27.96
N SER A 534 -23.39 -30.20 -29.11
CA SER A 534 -22.11 -30.55 -29.77
C SER A 534 -21.33 -29.32 -30.22
N ILE A 535 -22.03 -28.25 -30.63
CA ILE A 535 -21.42 -26.97 -31.02
C ILE A 535 -20.82 -26.29 -29.79
N SER A 536 -21.57 -26.20 -28.69
CA SER A 536 -21.10 -25.58 -27.43
C SER A 536 -19.93 -26.35 -26.81
N ILE A 537 -19.94 -27.68 -26.86
CA ILE A 537 -18.84 -28.53 -26.37
C ILE A 537 -17.61 -28.39 -27.26
N ALA A 538 -17.76 -28.41 -28.59
CA ALA A 538 -16.65 -28.20 -29.52
C ALA A 538 -16.04 -26.79 -29.39
N ALA A 539 -16.86 -25.75 -29.17
CA ALA A 539 -16.38 -24.39 -28.91
C ALA A 539 -15.68 -24.26 -27.55
N ALA A 540 -16.14 -24.98 -26.52
CA ALA A 540 -15.45 -25.02 -25.23
C ALA A 540 -14.07 -25.68 -25.35
N ILE A 541 -13.96 -26.77 -26.11
CA ILE A 541 -12.69 -27.45 -26.37
C ILE A 541 -11.77 -26.56 -27.23
N SER A 542 -12.27 -26.03 -28.35
CA SER A 542 -11.44 -25.25 -29.28
C SER A 542 -10.90 -23.94 -28.69
N GLY A 543 -11.59 -23.35 -27.73
CA GLY A 543 -11.15 -22.12 -27.05
C GLY A 543 -10.01 -22.30 -26.06
N SER A 544 -9.80 -23.51 -25.56
CA SER A 544 -8.87 -23.77 -24.46
C SER A 544 -7.49 -24.25 -24.90
N PHE A 545 -7.29 -24.63 -26.16
CA PHE A 545 -6.00 -25.09 -26.69
C PHE A 545 -5.29 -24.01 -27.53
N ASN A 546 -3.96 -23.93 -27.43
CA ASN A 546 -3.15 -23.01 -28.23
C ASN A 546 -2.80 -23.64 -29.59
N VAL A 547 -2.91 -22.88 -30.67
CA VAL A 547 -2.94 -23.34 -32.08
C VAL A 547 -1.73 -24.18 -32.47
N GLU A 548 -0.54 -23.87 -31.93
CA GLU A 548 0.69 -24.63 -32.21
C GLU A 548 0.73 -25.97 -31.48
N LYS A 549 0.14 -26.07 -30.27
CA LYS A 549 0.04 -27.33 -29.52
C LYS A 549 -1.02 -28.28 -30.07
N VAL A 550 -2.09 -27.74 -30.65
CA VAL A 550 -3.13 -28.55 -31.31
C VAL A 550 -2.53 -29.32 -32.52
N ARG A 551 -1.48 -28.83 -33.18
CA ARG A 551 -0.85 -29.61 -34.27
C ARG A 551 0.11 -30.71 -33.80
N GLU A 552 0.75 -30.54 -32.64
CA GLU A 552 1.76 -31.47 -32.13
C GLU A 552 1.18 -32.54 -31.18
N GLU A 553 0.01 -32.30 -30.55
CA GLU A 553 -0.54 -33.14 -29.48
C GLU A 553 -1.88 -33.86 -29.81
N VAL A 554 -2.44 -33.69 -31.02
CA VAL A 554 -3.80 -34.17 -31.34
C VAL A 554 -3.85 -35.64 -31.73
N GLY A 555 -4.65 -36.42 -31.01
CA GLY A 555 -5.09 -37.75 -31.44
C GLY A 555 -6.19 -37.68 -32.50
N ASP A 556 -6.25 -38.70 -33.38
CA ASP A 556 -7.21 -38.82 -34.50
C ASP A 556 -8.68 -38.62 -34.08
N ASP A 557 -9.02 -38.90 -32.81
CA ASP A 557 -10.37 -38.77 -32.25
C ASP A 557 -10.85 -37.32 -32.10
N LEU A 558 -9.97 -36.34 -31.83
CA LEU A 558 -10.38 -34.94 -31.71
C LEU A 558 -10.56 -34.29 -33.10
N SER A 559 -9.66 -34.58 -34.05
CA SER A 559 -9.79 -34.12 -35.44
C SER A 559 -11.04 -34.68 -36.12
N SER A 560 -11.37 -35.95 -35.87
CA SER A 560 -12.62 -36.55 -36.38
C SER A 560 -13.86 -35.94 -35.73
N PHE A 561 -13.84 -35.70 -34.41
CA PHE A 561 -14.94 -34.99 -33.74
C PHE A 561 -15.13 -33.56 -34.27
N ILE A 562 -14.07 -32.77 -34.43
CA ILE A 562 -14.16 -31.42 -34.99
C ILE A 562 -14.67 -31.45 -36.44
N LEU A 563 -14.21 -32.41 -37.27
CA LEU A 563 -14.72 -32.59 -38.63
C LEU A 563 -16.24 -32.88 -38.63
N GLU A 564 -16.71 -33.80 -37.79
CA GLU A 564 -18.13 -34.14 -37.68
C GLU A 564 -18.97 -32.94 -37.21
N VAL A 565 -18.46 -32.14 -36.27
CA VAL A 565 -19.12 -30.91 -35.81
C VAL A 565 -19.09 -29.83 -36.88
N VAL A 566 -18.01 -29.68 -37.65
CA VAL A 566 -17.94 -28.74 -38.80
C VAL A 566 -18.95 -29.12 -39.88
N GLN A 567 -19.08 -30.41 -40.20
CA GLN A 567 -20.11 -30.90 -41.13
C GLN A 567 -21.53 -30.64 -40.60
N TYR A 568 -21.75 -30.85 -39.31
CA TYR A 568 -23.01 -30.49 -38.67
C TYR A 568 -23.25 -28.98 -38.71
N ILE A 569 -22.23 -28.14 -38.50
CA ILE A 569 -22.33 -26.67 -38.61
C ILE A 569 -22.71 -26.25 -40.04
N TYR A 570 -22.14 -26.89 -41.07
CA TYR A 570 -22.54 -26.62 -42.46
C TYR A 570 -24.04 -26.89 -42.66
N ALA A 571 -24.53 -28.06 -42.24
CA ALA A 571 -25.95 -28.40 -42.33
C ALA A 571 -26.85 -27.51 -41.43
N PHE A 572 -26.38 -27.19 -40.22
CA PHE A 572 -27.10 -26.39 -39.23
C PHE A 572 -27.28 -24.95 -39.71
N LEU A 573 -26.21 -24.31 -40.21
CA LEU A 573 -26.26 -22.95 -40.74
C LEU A 573 -26.99 -22.86 -42.09
N GLU A 574 -27.07 -23.95 -42.86
CA GLU A 574 -27.92 -24.02 -44.06
C GLU A 574 -29.42 -24.05 -43.72
N SER A 575 -29.81 -24.56 -42.54
CA SER A 575 -31.22 -24.70 -42.13
C SER A 575 -31.93 -23.41 -41.70
N LEU A 576 -31.21 -22.27 -41.59
CA LEU A 576 -31.69 -20.87 -41.53
C LEU A 576 -32.73 -20.45 -40.46
N GLU A 577 -33.37 -21.36 -39.72
CA GLU A 577 -34.40 -21.03 -38.72
C GLU A 577 -33.84 -20.83 -37.29
N ASN A 578 -32.64 -21.34 -36.97
CA ASN A 578 -32.04 -21.32 -35.62
C ASN A 578 -30.61 -20.72 -35.54
N SER A 579 -30.16 -20.00 -36.57
CA SER A 579 -28.76 -19.59 -36.73
C SER A 579 -28.23 -18.51 -35.77
N GLU A 580 -29.08 -17.92 -34.91
CA GLU A 580 -28.66 -16.87 -33.96
C GLU A 580 -28.17 -17.44 -32.62
N GLU A 581 -28.69 -18.59 -32.17
CA GLU A 581 -28.49 -19.12 -30.80
C GLU A 581 -27.07 -19.65 -30.53
N HIS A 582 -26.33 -20.06 -31.57
CA HIS A 582 -24.97 -20.64 -31.47
C HIS A 582 -23.94 -20.01 -32.41
N TRP A 583 -24.20 -18.79 -32.88
CA TRP A 583 -23.40 -18.16 -33.93
C TRP A 583 -21.92 -17.96 -33.54
N GLN A 584 -21.67 -17.52 -32.31
CA GLN A 584 -20.30 -17.25 -31.85
C GLN A 584 -19.49 -18.56 -31.71
N GLU A 585 -20.13 -19.59 -31.18
CA GLU A 585 -19.58 -20.93 -31.05
C GLU A 585 -19.29 -21.55 -32.43
N CYS A 586 -20.17 -21.34 -33.42
CA CYS A 586 -19.95 -21.80 -34.79
C CYS A 586 -18.70 -21.14 -35.42
N LEU A 587 -18.55 -19.82 -35.31
CA LEU A 587 -17.38 -19.11 -35.82
C LEU A 587 -16.08 -19.58 -35.15
N GLN A 588 -16.14 -19.82 -33.84
CA GLN A 588 -15.01 -20.32 -33.08
C GLN A 588 -14.58 -21.73 -33.54
N VAL A 589 -15.54 -22.66 -33.73
CA VAL A 589 -15.25 -24.01 -34.24
C VAL A 589 -14.74 -23.97 -35.69
N LEU A 590 -15.33 -23.12 -36.55
CA LEU A 590 -14.88 -22.97 -37.94
C LEU A 590 -13.45 -22.42 -38.02
N SER A 591 -13.11 -21.38 -37.24
CA SER A 591 -11.74 -20.85 -37.20
C SER A 591 -10.71 -21.90 -36.76
N CYS A 592 -11.05 -22.73 -35.77
CA CYS A 592 -10.23 -23.88 -35.37
C CYS A 592 -10.10 -24.92 -36.50
N GLY A 593 -11.20 -25.22 -37.20
CA GLY A 593 -11.21 -26.10 -38.36
C GLY A 593 -10.32 -25.61 -39.52
N LEU A 594 -10.25 -24.29 -39.75
CA LEU A 594 -9.37 -23.67 -40.74
C LEU A 594 -7.89 -23.78 -40.35
N GLN A 595 -7.57 -23.56 -39.07
CA GLN A 595 -6.20 -23.70 -38.55
C GLN A 595 -5.67 -25.15 -38.68
N LEU A 596 -6.56 -26.11 -38.42
CA LEU A 596 -6.30 -27.54 -38.56
C LEU A 596 -6.23 -28.01 -40.03
N GLY A 597 -6.67 -27.19 -40.98
CA GLY A 597 -6.74 -27.55 -42.40
C GLY A 597 -7.83 -28.57 -42.75
N ILE A 598 -8.83 -28.72 -41.87
CA ILE A 598 -9.94 -29.68 -42.01
C ILE A 598 -11.16 -29.00 -42.66
N ALA A 599 -11.32 -27.69 -42.45
CA ALA A 599 -12.36 -26.90 -43.10
C ALA A 599 -11.82 -26.19 -44.36
N ASP A 600 -12.65 -26.08 -45.40
CA ASP A 600 -12.35 -25.31 -46.60
C ASP A 600 -12.60 -23.81 -46.34
N ALA A 601 -11.56 -22.98 -46.54
CA ALA A 601 -11.61 -21.54 -46.31
C ALA A 601 -12.58 -20.80 -47.24
N THR A 602 -12.71 -21.23 -48.49
CA THR A 602 -13.61 -20.61 -49.47
C THR A 602 -15.06 -20.95 -49.19
N GLU A 603 -15.35 -22.22 -48.90
CA GLU A 603 -16.70 -22.68 -48.55
C GLU A 603 -17.18 -22.08 -47.23
N SER A 604 -16.32 -22.09 -46.20
CA SER A 604 -16.59 -21.47 -44.90
C SER A 604 -16.87 -19.97 -45.03
N PHE A 605 -16.07 -19.25 -45.81
CA PHE A 605 -16.26 -17.81 -46.02
C PHE A 605 -17.57 -17.50 -46.74
N ASP A 606 -17.91 -18.26 -47.78
CA ASP A 606 -19.15 -18.07 -48.55
C ASP A 606 -20.40 -18.39 -47.71
N LEU A 607 -20.34 -19.42 -46.88
CA LEU A 607 -21.40 -19.77 -45.93
C LEU A 607 -21.62 -18.65 -44.90
N VAL A 608 -20.56 -18.22 -44.21
CA VAL A 608 -20.62 -17.17 -43.19
C VAL A 608 -21.19 -15.87 -43.77
N VAL A 609 -20.72 -15.48 -44.96
CA VAL A 609 -21.24 -14.29 -45.67
C VAL A 609 -22.71 -14.44 -46.05
N ARG A 610 -23.16 -15.63 -46.45
CA ARG A 610 -24.57 -15.90 -46.81
C ARG A 610 -25.49 -15.78 -45.60
N VAL A 611 -25.08 -16.33 -44.45
CA VAL A 611 -25.84 -16.27 -43.19
C VAL A 611 -25.97 -14.82 -42.71
N ILE A 612 -24.88 -14.06 -42.70
CA ILE A 612 -24.90 -12.64 -42.27
C ILE A 612 -25.83 -11.81 -43.17
N LYS A 613 -25.81 -12.04 -44.49
CA LYS A 613 -26.65 -11.28 -45.43
C LYS A 613 -28.15 -11.52 -45.28
N LYS A 614 -28.56 -12.66 -44.72
CA LYS A 614 -29.97 -13.10 -44.69
C LYS A 614 -30.68 -12.85 -43.35
N ASN A 615 -29.97 -12.89 -42.22
CA ASN A 615 -30.56 -12.71 -40.89
C ASN A 615 -30.50 -11.25 -40.41
N SER A 616 -29.30 -10.73 -40.16
CA SER A 616 -29.09 -9.36 -39.69
C SER A 616 -27.59 -9.00 -39.67
N SER A 617 -27.27 -7.71 -39.82
CA SER A 617 -25.89 -7.21 -39.73
C SER A 617 -25.31 -7.26 -38.31
N SER A 618 -26.14 -7.53 -37.28
CA SER A 618 -25.71 -7.66 -35.88
C SER A 618 -24.93 -8.95 -35.59
N LEU A 619 -25.01 -9.96 -36.46
CA LEU A 619 -24.19 -11.17 -36.38
C LEU A 619 -22.74 -10.94 -36.84
N ALA A 620 -22.47 -9.85 -37.57
CA ALA A 620 -21.12 -9.50 -38.00
C ALA A 620 -20.38 -8.66 -36.95
N PHE A 621 -19.05 -8.59 -37.09
CA PHE A 621 -18.21 -7.61 -36.37
C PHE A 621 -18.02 -7.85 -34.85
N ASN A 622 -18.15 -9.10 -34.40
CA ASN A 622 -17.75 -9.54 -33.05
C ASN A 622 -16.31 -10.10 -33.02
N CYS A 623 -15.76 -10.39 -31.84
CA CYS A 623 -14.39 -10.88 -31.69
C CYS A 623 -14.15 -12.20 -32.47
N GLN A 624 -15.06 -13.16 -32.36
CA GLN A 624 -14.96 -14.45 -33.05
C GLN A 624 -14.99 -14.31 -34.58
N PHE A 625 -15.72 -13.32 -35.11
CA PHE A 625 -15.72 -13.00 -36.53
C PHE A 625 -14.38 -12.40 -36.98
N VAL A 626 -13.73 -11.56 -36.16
CA VAL A 626 -12.37 -11.05 -36.44
C VAL A 626 -11.36 -12.19 -36.44
N THR A 627 -11.45 -13.12 -35.48
CA THR A 627 -10.59 -14.31 -35.43
C THR A 627 -10.80 -15.23 -36.63
N PHE A 628 -12.05 -15.44 -37.04
CA PHE A 628 -12.36 -16.18 -38.27
C PHE A 628 -11.77 -15.51 -39.52
N LEU A 629 -11.91 -14.19 -39.65
CA LEU A 629 -11.32 -13.43 -40.76
C LEU A 629 -9.79 -13.51 -40.75
N GLN A 630 -9.15 -13.45 -39.58
CA GLN A 630 -7.71 -13.61 -39.45
C GLN A 630 -7.21 -14.92 -40.08
N GLU A 631 -7.94 -16.01 -39.86
CA GLU A 631 -7.60 -17.32 -40.42
C GLU A 631 -7.96 -17.43 -41.91
N ALA A 632 -9.13 -16.94 -42.32
CA ALA A 632 -9.56 -16.97 -43.72
C ALA A 632 -8.65 -16.15 -44.65
N VAL A 633 -8.10 -15.03 -44.17
CA VAL A 633 -7.26 -14.11 -44.95
C VAL A 633 -5.82 -14.64 -45.16
N LYS A 634 -5.43 -15.74 -44.50
CA LYS A 634 -4.18 -16.46 -44.84
C LYS A 634 -4.19 -17.04 -46.26
N VAL A 635 -5.36 -17.17 -46.88
CA VAL A 635 -5.52 -17.55 -48.29
C VAL A 635 -5.59 -16.28 -49.14
N ASP A 636 -4.55 -16.03 -49.95
CA ASP A 636 -4.37 -14.79 -50.72
C ASP A 636 -5.59 -14.40 -51.58
N ASN A 637 -6.31 -15.37 -52.14
CA ASN A 637 -7.50 -15.13 -52.97
C ASN A 637 -8.70 -14.55 -52.21
N LEU A 638 -8.76 -14.72 -50.88
CA LEU A 638 -9.84 -14.20 -50.04
C LEU A 638 -9.57 -12.79 -49.52
N VAL A 639 -8.33 -12.31 -49.60
CA VAL A 639 -7.91 -10.97 -49.16
C VAL A 639 -8.81 -9.86 -49.74
N PRO A 640 -9.05 -9.76 -51.07
CA PRO A 640 -9.88 -8.68 -51.62
C PRO A 640 -11.35 -8.77 -51.19
N ARG A 641 -11.83 -9.99 -50.91
CA ARG A 641 -13.22 -10.26 -50.50
C ARG A 641 -13.45 -9.92 -49.03
N ALA A 642 -12.41 -9.96 -48.20
CA ALA A 642 -12.46 -9.64 -46.78
C ALA A 642 -12.41 -8.12 -46.48
N ILE A 643 -11.88 -7.29 -47.39
CA ILE A 643 -11.69 -5.84 -47.18
C ILE A 643 -12.98 -5.09 -46.78
N PRO A 644 -14.14 -5.29 -47.45
CA PRO A 644 -15.37 -4.61 -47.05
C PRO A 644 -15.79 -4.95 -45.62
N TRP A 645 -15.53 -6.19 -45.18
CA TRP A 645 -15.82 -6.61 -43.81
C TRP A 645 -14.87 -5.97 -42.81
N ILE A 646 -13.58 -5.87 -43.12
CA ILE A 646 -12.59 -5.17 -42.28
C ILE A 646 -12.96 -3.69 -42.15
N GLN A 647 -13.33 -3.02 -43.25
CA GLN A 647 -13.81 -1.63 -43.21
C GLN A 647 -15.08 -1.48 -42.37
N GLY A 648 -16.00 -2.44 -42.46
CA GLY A 648 -17.18 -2.52 -41.59
C GLY A 648 -16.82 -2.65 -40.11
N ILE A 649 -15.86 -3.52 -39.77
CA ILE A 649 -15.37 -3.68 -38.39
C ILE A 649 -14.81 -2.35 -37.87
N LEU A 650 -13.95 -1.69 -38.64
CA LEU A 650 -13.36 -0.41 -38.25
C LEU A 650 -14.44 0.65 -37.97
N LEU A 651 -15.47 0.75 -38.82
CA LEU A 651 -16.59 1.67 -38.61
C LEU A 651 -17.39 1.35 -37.33
N VAL A 652 -17.64 0.06 -37.05
CA VAL A 652 -18.31 -0.37 -35.80
C VAL A 652 -17.46 -0.03 -34.59
N VAL A 653 -16.14 -0.24 -34.66
CA VAL A 653 -15.22 0.11 -33.58
C VAL A 653 -15.20 1.62 -33.36
N THR A 654 -15.14 2.44 -34.42
CA THR A 654 -15.23 3.91 -34.32
C THR A 654 -16.55 4.34 -33.67
N LYS A 655 -17.67 3.74 -34.07
CA LYS A 655 -18.99 4.01 -33.45
C LYS A 655 -18.99 3.64 -31.97
N ARG A 656 -18.44 2.48 -31.59
CA ARG A 656 -18.35 2.04 -30.20
C ARG A 656 -17.47 2.96 -29.35
N PHE A 657 -16.32 3.42 -29.86
CA PHE A 657 -15.50 4.40 -29.15
C PHE A 657 -16.21 5.74 -28.94
N ALA A 658 -17.11 6.12 -29.85
CA ALA A 658 -17.88 7.37 -29.74
C ALA A 658 -19.10 7.26 -28.80
N GLU A 659 -19.74 6.09 -28.71
CA GLU A 659 -20.98 5.87 -27.94
C GLU A 659 -20.74 5.38 -26.51
N LEU A 660 -19.66 4.62 -26.28
CA LEU A 660 -19.38 4.04 -24.96
C LEU A 660 -18.74 5.08 -24.03
N THR A 661 -19.18 5.09 -22.78
CA THR A 661 -18.64 5.95 -21.71
C THR A 661 -17.90 5.17 -20.62
N LYS A 662 -17.85 3.83 -20.72
CA LYS A 662 -17.19 2.91 -19.78
C LYS A 662 -16.52 1.75 -20.51
N GLN A 663 -15.49 1.18 -19.90
CA GLN A 663 -14.84 -0.05 -20.37
C GLN A 663 -15.84 -1.20 -20.46
N ASN A 664 -15.68 -2.03 -21.49
CA ASN A 664 -16.51 -3.20 -21.75
C ASN A 664 -15.60 -4.35 -22.16
N GLN A 665 -15.60 -5.42 -21.37
CA GLN A 665 -14.73 -6.59 -21.59
C GLN A 665 -14.91 -7.22 -22.99
N SER A 666 -16.15 -7.27 -23.50
CA SER A 666 -16.42 -7.78 -24.86
C SER A 666 -15.84 -6.90 -25.97
N PHE A 667 -15.64 -5.61 -25.70
CA PHE A 667 -15.02 -4.67 -26.61
C PHE A 667 -13.49 -4.75 -26.51
N ASP A 668 -12.93 -4.91 -25.32
CA ASP A 668 -11.49 -5.16 -25.14
C ASP A 668 -11.03 -6.42 -25.89
N GLU A 669 -11.80 -7.52 -25.80
CA GLU A 669 -11.55 -8.75 -26.55
C GLU A 669 -11.59 -8.55 -28.08
N LEU A 670 -12.48 -7.68 -28.56
CA LEU A 670 -12.55 -7.31 -29.98
C LEU A 670 -11.29 -6.52 -30.41
N ILE A 671 -10.83 -5.58 -29.59
CA ILE A 671 -9.62 -4.79 -29.88
C ILE A 671 -8.38 -5.68 -29.87
N ASP A 672 -8.22 -6.58 -28.90
CA ASP A 672 -7.10 -7.53 -28.87
C ASP A 672 -7.09 -8.44 -30.12
N SER A 673 -8.26 -8.93 -30.53
CA SER A 673 -8.42 -9.71 -31.77
C SER A 673 -8.03 -8.89 -33.02
N LEU A 674 -8.32 -7.59 -33.03
CA LEU A 674 -7.92 -6.69 -34.10
C LEU A 674 -6.41 -6.40 -34.11
N ILE A 675 -5.77 -6.25 -32.95
CA ILE A 675 -4.31 -6.14 -32.84
C ILE A 675 -3.64 -7.39 -33.42
N LYS A 676 -4.18 -8.58 -33.11
CA LYS A 676 -3.70 -9.85 -33.67
C LYS A 676 -3.87 -9.90 -35.19
N LEU A 677 -5.05 -9.55 -35.70
CA LEU A 677 -5.30 -9.42 -37.13
C LEU A 677 -4.27 -8.46 -37.79
N LEU A 678 -4.06 -7.27 -37.19
CA LEU A 678 -3.09 -6.27 -37.65
C LEU A 678 -1.67 -6.84 -37.74
N SER A 679 -1.25 -7.65 -36.76
CA SER A 679 0.09 -8.25 -36.71
C SER A 679 0.29 -9.40 -37.70
N SER A 680 -0.78 -10.09 -38.11
CA SER A 680 -0.73 -11.29 -38.97
C SER A 680 -0.64 -10.98 -40.47
N LEU A 681 -0.91 -9.74 -40.86
CA LEU A 681 -1.07 -9.37 -42.27
C LEU A 681 0.16 -8.65 -42.81
N ASN A 682 0.64 -9.08 -43.98
CA ASN A 682 1.66 -8.37 -44.74
C ASN A 682 1.15 -6.97 -45.15
N SER A 683 2.05 -5.98 -45.17
CA SER A 683 1.84 -4.53 -45.35
C SER A 683 1.00 -4.06 -46.57
N GLY A 684 0.50 -4.97 -47.41
CA GLY A 684 -0.31 -4.67 -48.60
C GLY A 684 -1.80 -4.41 -48.32
N LEU A 685 -2.38 -5.02 -47.28
CA LEU A 685 -3.84 -4.96 -47.03
C LEU A 685 -4.34 -3.58 -46.59
N TRP A 686 -3.60 -2.94 -45.70
CA TRP A 686 -3.93 -1.60 -45.19
C TRP A 686 -3.81 -0.50 -46.24
N SER A 687 -3.01 -0.73 -47.28
CA SER A 687 -2.96 0.19 -48.43
C SER A 687 -4.26 0.28 -49.24
N GLN A 688 -5.16 -0.69 -49.03
CA GLN A 688 -6.47 -0.75 -49.70
C GLN A 688 -7.61 -0.27 -48.79
N ILE A 689 -7.30 0.04 -47.52
CA ILE A 689 -8.26 0.60 -46.57
C ILE A 689 -8.24 2.13 -46.70
N SER A 690 -9.41 2.75 -46.77
CA SER A 690 -9.48 4.20 -46.98
C SER A 690 -8.92 4.96 -45.76
N GLY A 691 -7.99 5.90 -46.00
CA GLY A 691 -7.40 6.72 -44.94
C GLY A 691 -8.44 7.47 -44.09
N ARG A 692 -9.59 7.85 -44.67
CA ARG A 692 -10.69 8.50 -43.96
C ARG A 692 -11.26 7.68 -42.78
N ILE A 693 -11.29 6.35 -42.91
CA ILE A 693 -11.79 5.48 -41.83
C ILE A 693 -10.78 5.44 -40.68
N LEU A 694 -9.49 5.40 -41.00
CA LEU A 694 -8.42 5.44 -39.99
C LEU A 694 -8.36 6.80 -39.30
N ASP A 695 -8.48 7.88 -40.06
CA ASP A 695 -8.47 9.24 -39.54
C ASP A 695 -9.61 9.48 -38.54
N THR A 696 -10.83 9.07 -38.89
CA THR A 696 -11.99 9.20 -37.99
C THR A 696 -11.82 8.37 -36.72
N GLN A 697 -11.25 7.17 -36.82
CA GLN A 697 -10.98 6.32 -35.66
C GLN A 697 -9.92 6.92 -34.73
N LEU A 698 -8.80 7.40 -35.29
CA LEU A 698 -7.74 8.06 -34.53
C LEU A 698 -8.24 9.35 -33.86
N GLU A 699 -9.08 10.12 -34.55
CA GLU A 699 -9.69 11.34 -33.99
C GLU A 699 -10.51 11.04 -32.74
N VAL A 700 -11.42 10.06 -32.83
CA VAL A 700 -12.29 9.67 -31.70
C VAL A 700 -11.48 9.15 -30.52
N ILE A 701 -10.47 8.31 -30.76
CA ILE A 701 -9.68 7.71 -29.66
C ILE A 701 -8.76 8.74 -29.01
N LEU A 702 -7.99 9.49 -29.80
CA LEU A 702 -6.97 10.42 -29.29
C LEU A 702 -7.57 11.68 -28.65
N GLN A 703 -8.78 12.07 -29.03
CA GLN A 703 -9.48 13.20 -28.44
C GLN A 703 -10.20 12.83 -27.13
N HIS A 704 -10.54 11.56 -26.91
CA HIS A 704 -11.31 11.14 -25.74
C HIS A 704 -10.46 11.13 -24.46
N SER A 705 -11.01 11.61 -23.35
CA SER A 705 -10.27 11.75 -22.09
C SER A 705 -9.97 10.42 -21.39
N GLN A 706 -10.82 9.41 -21.57
CA GLN A 706 -10.68 8.12 -20.87
C GLN A 706 -9.96 7.05 -21.70
N TRP A 707 -10.04 7.11 -23.03
CA TRP A 707 -9.52 6.02 -23.89
C TRP A 707 -8.00 6.04 -23.96
N ILE A 708 -7.40 7.23 -23.89
CA ILE A 708 -5.96 7.40 -23.84
C ILE A 708 -5.34 6.93 -22.51
N LEU A 709 -6.16 6.64 -21.49
CA LEU A 709 -5.72 6.10 -20.19
C LEU A 709 -5.79 4.56 -20.14
N ASN A 710 -6.01 3.89 -21.28
CA ASN A 710 -6.04 2.43 -21.37
C ASN A 710 -4.87 1.91 -22.22
N GLU A 711 -4.04 1.04 -21.65
CA GLU A 711 -2.87 0.44 -22.31
C GLU A 711 -3.23 -0.27 -23.62
N LEU A 712 -4.30 -1.09 -23.62
CA LEU A 712 -4.72 -1.87 -24.79
C LEU A 712 -5.10 -0.96 -25.97
N TYR A 713 -5.76 0.16 -25.69
CA TYR A 713 -6.20 1.09 -26.72
C TYR A 713 -5.04 1.91 -27.29
N LEU A 714 -4.07 2.30 -26.46
CA LEU A 714 -2.86 2.95 -26.95
C LEU A 714 -2.00 1.99 -27.79
N GLU A 715 -1.91 0.72 -27.42
CA GLU A 715 -1.25 -0.31 -28.23
C GLU A 715 -1.94 -0.48 -29.60
N TYR A 716 -3.27 -0.51 -29.61
CA TYR A 716 -4.06 -0.56 -30.84
C TYR A 716 -3.80 0.67 -31.74
N VAL A 717 -3.77 1.87 -31.16
CA VAL A 717 -3.42 3.11 -31.88
C VAL A 717 -2.02 3.04 -32.48
N CYS A 718 -1.02 2.59 -31.70
CA CYS A 718 0.34 2.40 -32.21
C CYS A 718 0.36 1.43 -33.39
N SER A 719 -0.40 0.34 -33.29
CA SER A 719 -0.53 -0.67 -34.35
C SER A 719 -1.13 -0.09 -35.63
N ILE A 720 -2.17 0.73 -35.54
CA ILE A 720 -2.75 1.45 -36.70
C ILE A 720 -1.70 2.36 -37.34
N ILE A 721 -1.03 3.19 -36.53
CA ILE A 721 -0.05 4.17 -37.02
C ILE A 721 1.10 3.43 -37.72
N CYS A 722 1.61 2.34 -37.17
CA CYS A 722 2.67 1.54 -37.81
C CYS A 722 2.23 0.92 -39.15
N CYS A 723 0.99 0.44 -39.26
CA CYS A 723 0.48 -0.21 -40.47
C CYS A 723 0.16 0.77 -41.62
N ALA A 724 -0.22 2.01 -41.33
CA ALA A 724 -0.61 2.98 -42.35
C ALA A 724 0.59 3.60 -43.10
N LYS A 725 0.44 3.92 -44.39
CA LYS A 725 1.48 4.64 -45.15
C LYS A 725 1.59 6.10 -44.73
N HIS A 726 2.72 6.73 -45.06
CA HIS A 726 2.97 8.16 -44.76
C HIS A 726 1.93 9.13 -45.35
N SER A 727 1.24 8.77 -46.43
CA SER A 727 0.23 9.61 -47.10
C SER A 727 -1.21 9.32 -46.68
N GLU A 728 -1.44 8.29 -45.86
CA GLU A 728 -2.79 7.78 -45.55
C GLU A 728 -3.36 8.34 -44.25
N ILE A 729 -2.52 8.91 -43.37
CA ILE A 729 -2.90 9.52 -42.08
C ILE A 729 -2.43 10.97 -42.06
N ASP A 730 -3.31 11.88 -41.64
CA ASP A 730 -2.94 13.27 -41.31
C ASP A 730 -2.20 13.33 -39.96
N ALA A 731 -0.93 12.92 -39.97
CA ALA A 731 -0.11 12.83 -38.76
C ALA A 731 0.03 14.17 -38.03
N SER A 732 -0.10 15.30 -38.74
CA SER A 732 -0.04 16.63 -38.14
C SER A 732 -1.29 16.99 -37.36
N LYS A 733 -2.47 16.71 -37.92
CA LYS A 733 -3.74 16.85 -37.20
C LYS A 733 -3.73 16.01 -35.91
N PHE A 734 -3.36 14.73 -35.99
CA PHE A 734 -3.42 13.84 -34.81
C PHE A 734 -2.37 14.15 -33.75
N LEU A 735 -1.18 14.60 -34.15
CA LEU A 735 -0.18 15.06 -33.20
C LEU A 735 -0.71 16.26 -32.39
N GLN A 736 -1.36 17.22 -33.05
CA GLN A 736 -1.97 18.36 -32.37
C GLN A 736 -3.14 17.95 -31.47
N ILE A 737 -4.00 17.03 -31.92
CA ILE A 737 -5.11 16.51 -31.10
C ILE A 737 -4.58 15.86 -29.81
N PHE A 738 -3.56 15.00 -29.93
CA PHE A 738 -3.05 14.25 -28.79
C PHE A 738 -2.27 15.12 -27.79
N ILE A 739 -1.51 16.10 -28.26
CA ILE A 739 -0.79 17.05 -27.40
C ILE A 739 -1.77 18.02 -26.71
N ASN A 740 -2.84 18.43 -27.38
CA ASN A 740 -3.79 19.37 -26.77
C ASN A 740 -4.85 18.68 -25.88
N ASN A 741 -4.76 17.36 -25.69
CA ASN A 741 -5.67 16.63 -24.82
C ASN A 741 -5.25 16.79 -23.35
N GLU A 742 -6.11 17.41 -22.54
CA GLU A 742 -5.87 17.66 -21.11
C GLU A 742 -5.69 16.38 -20.28
N ALA A 743 -6.26 15.26 -20.74
CA ALA A 743 -6.14 13.97 -20.06
C ALA A 743 -4.86 13.21 -20.44
N ASN A 744 -3.97 13.81 -21.24
CA ASN A 744 -2.69 13.19 -21.59
C ASN A 744 -1.84 12.97 -20.34
N ILE A 745 -1.55 11.71 -20.05
CA ILE A 745 -0.91 11.28 -18.80
C ILE A 745 0.52 11.83 -18.62
N LEU A 746 1.14 12.27 -19.70
CA LEU A 746 2.45 12.92 -19.68
C LEU A 746 2.43 14.30 -19.00
N THR A 747 1.25 14.89 -18.78
CA THR A 747 1.09 16.16 -18.03
C THR A 747 1.18 15.97 -16.51
N THR A 748 0.66 14.86 -16.00
CA THR A 748 0.50 14.64 -14.56
C THR A 748 1.52 13.65 -14.01
N ASN A 749 2.17 12.83 -14.85
CA ASN A 749 3.04 11.72 -14.45
C ASN A 749 2.40 10.66 -13.53
N LEU A 750 1.10 10.82 -13.20
CA LEU A 750 0.30 9.95 -12.34
C LEU A 750 -0.35 8.87 -13.21
N GLY A 751 0.24 7.67 -13.27
CA GLY A 751 -0.24 6.60 -14.15
C GLY A 751 0.62 5.34 -14.21
N SER A 752 0.15 4.32 -14.93
CA SER A 752 0.97 3.13 -15.19
C SER A 752 2.13 3.47 -16.13
N ALA A 753 3.26 2.78 -15.95
CA ALA A 753 4.46 2.98 -16.77
C ALA A 753 4.22 2.61 -18.25
N SER A 754 3.42 1.57 -18.51
CA SER A 754 3.01 1.18 -19.87
C SER A 754 2.28 2.30 -20.61
N ILE A 755 1.29 2.95 -19.98
CA ILE A 755 0.49 4.01 -20.64
C ILE A 755 1.37 5.21 -20.99
N ARG A 756 2.28 5.62 -20.11
CA ARG A 756 3.25 6.70 -20.40
C ARG A 756 4.16 6.32 -21.56
N SER A 757 4.69 5.10 -21.55
CA SER A 757 5.58 4.58 -22.59
C SER A 757 4.91 4.57 -23.96
N TYR A 758 3.68 4.06 -24.07
CA TYR A 758 2.90 4.10 -25.31
C TYR A 758 2.50 5.53 -25.72
N SER A 759 2.20 6.43 -24.78
CA SER A 759 1.92 7.84 -25.09
C SER A 759 3.12 8.53 -25.72
N GLY A 760 4.33 8.31 -25.17
CA GLY A 760 5.57 8.79 -25.77
C GLY A 760 5.84 8.19 -27.15
N LEU A 761 5.50 6.90 -27.34
CA LEU A 761 5.61 6.23 -28.63
C LEU A 761 4.67 6.80 -29.70
N ILE A 762 3.43 7.13 -29.34
CA ILE A 762 2.48 7.77 -30.26
C ILE A 762 3.03 9.10 -30.77
N ILE A 763 3.56 9.95 -29.87
CA ILE A 763 4.19 11.22 -30.24
C ILE A 763 5.37 10.98 -31.20
N PHE A 764 6.24 10.03 -30.88
CA PHE A 764 7.37 9.65 -31.71
C PHE A 764 6.92 9.21 -33.12
N LEU A 765 5.97 8.29 -33.22
CA LEU A 765 5.49 7.74 -34.49
C LEU A 765 4.81 8.79 -35.36
N LEU A 766 3.94 9.63 -34.77
CA LEU A 766 3.24 10.70 -35.49
C LEU A 766 4.22 11.79 -35.96
N TYR A 767 5.21 12.14 -35.13
CA TYR A 767 6.22 13.13 -35.52
C TYR A 767 7.06 12.67 -36.70
N PHE A 768 7.66 11.48 -36.63
CA PHE A 768 8.53 10.98 -37.71
C PHE A 768 7.76 10.61 -38.99
N LYS A 769 6.44 10.36 -38.92
CA LYS A 769 5.59 10.27 -40.11
C LYS A 769 5.53 11.57 -40.90
N ASN A 770 5.43 12.73 -40.23
CA ASN A 770 5.47 14.05 -40.86
C ASN A 770 6.49 14.99 -40.20
N SER A 771 7.78 14.69 -40.37
CA SER A 771 8.86 15.47 -39.74
C SER A 771 9.01 16.92 -40.24
N LYS A 772 8.19 17.37 -41.21
CA LYS A 772 8.17 18.76 -41.72
C LYS A 772 7.46 19.74 -40.79
N GLN A 773 6.68 19.22 -39.84
CA GLN A 773 5.93 20.03 -38.87
C GLN A 773 6.79 20.58 -37.71
N ALA A 774 8.11 20.41 -37.77
CA ALA A 774 9.03 20.95 -36.78
C ALA A 774 8.87 22.48 -36.72
N ALA A 775 8.37 22.98 -35.59
CA ALA A 775 8.10 24.39 -35.37
C ALA A 775 8.34 24.73 -33.89
N ARG A 776 8.67 26.00 -33.62
CA ARG A 776 8.94 26.48 -32.26
C ARG A 776 7.76 26.28 -31.30
N PHE A 777 6.53 26.49 -31.78
CA PHE A 777 5.32 26.24 -31.00
C PHE A 777 5.19 24.76 -30.56
N LEU A 778 5.44 23.83 -31.48
CA LEU A 778 5.41 22.39 -31.18
C LEU A 778 6.50 22.01 -30.17
N GLN A 779 7.69 22.59 -30.28
CA GLN A 779 8.78 22.42 -29.33
C GLN A 779 8.36 22.82 -27.92
N ASN A 780 7.76 24.00 -27.74
CA ASN A 780 7.38 24.54 -26.44
C ASN A 780 6.23 23.76 -25.78
N ASN A 781 5.38 23.10 -26.57
CA ASN A 781 4.36 22.20 -26.02
C ASN A 781 4.95 20.85 -25.60
N LEU A 782 5.79 20.25 -26.45
CA LEU A 782 6.39 18.93 -26.17
C LEU A 782 7.41 18.96 -25.04
N ILE A 783 8.16 20.05 -24.88
CA ILE A 783 9.16 20.18 -23.83
C ILE A 783 8.54 20.14 -22.42
N CYS A 784 7.25 20.51 -22.28
CA CYS A 784 6.52 20.41 -21.01
C CYS A 784 6.22 18.96 -20.59
N TYR A 785 6.27 18.00 -21.52
CA TYR A 785 6.11 16.57 -21.24
C TYR A 785 7.43 15.88 -20.90
N TYR A 786 8.56 16.55 -21.15
CA TYR A 786 9.87 15.99 -20.95
C TYR A 786 10.33 16.16 -19.50
N SER A 787 10.61 15.05 -18.81
CA SER A 787 11.04 15.07 -17.41
C SER A 787 12.55 14.88 -17.22
N GLY A 788 13.32 14.84 -18.31
CA GLY A 788 14.78 14.76 -18.26
C GLY A 788 15.32 13.43 -17.74
N SER A 789 14.49 12.38 -17.69
CA SER A 789 14.80 11.10 -17.05
C SER A 789 15.24 10.02 -18.05
N LEU A 790 15.63 8.85 -17.51
CA LEU A 790 15.96 7.65 -18.30
C LEU A 790 14.76 6.77 -18.65
N ARG A 791 13.52 7.27 -18.42
CA ARG A 791 12.28 6.54 -18.70
C ARG A 791 12.07 6.37 -20.22
N PRO A 792 11.36 5.32 -20.66
CA PRO A 792 11.10 5.08 -22.08
C PRO A 792 10.48 6.28 -22.81
N GLU A 793 9.49 6.92 -22.20
CA GLU A 793 8.80 8.09 -22.75
C GLU A 793 9.75 9.27 -22.98
N ASP A 794 10.64 9.56 -22.03
CA ASP A 794 11.60 10.66 -22.13
C ASP A 794 12.68 10.38 -23.17
N ILE A 795 13.13 9.13 -23.31
CA ILE A 795 14.10 8.75 -24.36
C ILE A 795 13.49 8.99 -25.75
N LEU A 796 12.21 8.64 -25.93
CA LEU A 796 11.49 8.85 -27.19
C LEU A 796 11.25 10.35 -27.46
N LEU A 797 10.82 11.10 -26.44
CA LEU A 797 10.60 12.55 -26.54
C LEU A 797 11.90 13.30 -26.82
N LYS A 798 13.01 12.92 -26.19
CA LYS A 798 14.34 13.49 -26.43
C LYS A 798 14.75 13.38 -27.89
N GLN A 799 14.53 12.24 -28.54
CA GLN A 799 14.82 12.07 -29.97
C GLN A 799 13.97 13.00 -30.86
N VAL A 800 12.69 13.17 -30.53
CA VAL A 800 11.80 14.10 -31.23
C VAL A 800 12.27 15.56 -31.05
N LEU A 801 12.57 15.96 -29.82
CA LEU A 801 13.03 17.31 -29.49
C LEU A 801 14.36 17.64 -30.18
N GLN A 802 15.29 16.70 -30.24
CA GLN A 802 16.57 16.86 -30.95
C GLN A 802 16.38 17.09 -32.46
N ASP A 803 15.48 16.35 -33.13
CA ASP A 803 15.18 16.57 -34.56
C ASP A 803 14.45 17.90 -34.81
N ILE A 804 13.57 18.34 -33.88
CA ILE A 804 12.95 19.66 -33.95
C ILE A 804 14.01 20.77 -33.81
N GLU A 805 14.88 20.71 -32.81
CA GLU A 805 15.95 21.68 -32.60
C GLU A 805 16.90 21.77 -33.80
N ALA A 806 17.31 20.62 -34.34
CA ALA A 806 18.18 20.57 -35.53
C ALA A 806 17.55 21.23 -36.76
N LYS A 807 16.22 21.27 -36.87
CA LYS A 807 15.50 21.90 -37.98
C LYS A 807 15.16 23.37 -37.74
N VAL A 808 14.83 23.72 -36.49
CA VAL A 808 14.49 25.10 -36.10
C VAL A 808 15.76 25.95 -35.92
N ASN A 809 16.91 25.33 -35.66
CA ASN A 809 18.20 25.99 -35.39
C ASN A 809 18.17 26.95 -34.18
N LEU A 810 17.26 26.72 -33.22
CA LEU A 810 17.15 27.48 -31.98
C LEU A 810 16.92 26.52 -30.81
N SER A 811 17.68 26.68 -29.74
CA SER A 811 17.51 25.86 -28.54
C SER A 811 16.31 26.33 -27.71
N TRP A 812 15.59 25.41 -27.07
CA TRP A 812 14.47 25.75 -26.15
C TRP A 812 14.96 26.55 -24.93
N VAL A 813 16.24 26.45 -24.57
CA VAL A 813 16.86 27.17 -23.44
C VAL A 813 16.71 28.69 -23.58
N ASN A 814 16.68 29.21 -24.82
CA ASN A 814 16.51 30.65 -25.06
C ASN A 814 15.17 31.20 -24.53
N ASP A 815 14.17 30.34 -24.33
CA ASP A 815 12.85 30.74 -23.80
C ASP A 815 12.77 30.58 -22.27
N VAL A 816 13.85 30.13 -21.61
CA VAL A 816 13.88 29.91 -20.16
C VAL A 816 14.16 31.22 -19.44
N ALA A 817 13.16 31.71 -18.69
CA ALA A 817 13.29 32.93 -17.90
C ALA A 817 13.76 32.66 -16.46
N ARG A 818 13.46 31.46 -15.92
CA ARG A 818 13.76 31.12 -14.52
C ARG A 818 14.26 29.69 -14.39
N TRP A 819 15.31 29.54 -13.59
CA TRP A 819 15.83 28.25 -13.16
C TRP A 819 15.69 28.16 -11.64
N ASP A 820 15.14 27.05 -11.13
CA ASP A 820 14.99 26.80 -9.70
C ASP A 820 15.48 25.37 -9.36
N VAL A 821 15.92 25.17 -8.12
CA VAL A 821 16.24 23.84 -7.57
C VAL A 821 15.29 23.56 -6.41
N ALA A 822 14.42 22.55 -6.54
CA ALA A 822 13.49 22.18 -5.49
C ALA A 822 14.21 21.44 -4.35
N GLU A 823 13.88 21.80 -3.10
CA GLU A 823 14.47 21.20 -1.90
C GLU A 823 14.01 19.75 -1.65
N GLU A 824 14.76 19.04 -0.80
CA GLU A 824 14.53 17.64 -0.46
C GLU A 824 13.30 17.50 0.46
N LEU A 825 12.23 16.91 -0.06
CA LEU A 825 11.02 16.59 0.69
C LEU A 825 11.17 15.23 1.39
N SER A 826 10.65 15.12 2.62
CA SER A 826 10.62 13.84 3.35
C SER A 826 9.62 12.85 2.72
N GLU A 827 9.78 11.55 2.96
CA GLU A 827 8.85 10.52 2.46
C GLU A 827 7.40 10.75 2.91
N SER A 828 7.19 11.34 4.10
CA SER A 828 5.86 11.75 4.56
C SER A 828 5.29 12.91 3.75
N ASP A 829 6.12 13.88 3.38
CA ASP A 829 5.69 15.08 2.64
C ASP A 829 5.46 14.79 1.15
N LEU A 830 6.19 13.83 0.58
CA LEU A 830 5.99 13.34 -0.80
C LEU A 830 4.59 12.77 -1.04
N SER A 831 3.92 12.26 0.01
CA SER A 831 2.54 11.76 -0.10
C SER A 831 1.49 12.87 -0.12
N LEU A 832 1.84 14.08 0.31
CA LEU A 832 0.96 15.23 0.48
C LEU A 832 1.15 16.31 -0.61
N VAL A 833 2.29 16.32 -1.30
CA VAL A 833 2.66 17.33 -2.30
C VAL A 833 2.80 16.67 -3.67
N THR A 834 1.99 17.11 -4.65
CA THR A 834 2.20 16.77 -6.07
C THR A 834 3.57 17.27 -6.51
N GLU A 835 4.43 16.38 -7.01
CA GLU A 835 5.75 16.77 -7.56
C GLU A 835 5.57 17.86 -8.62
N GLU A 836 6.30 18.97 -8.49
CA GLU A 836 6.27 20.01 -9.52
C GLU A 836 6.89 19.49 -10.83
N PRO A 837 6.29 19.77 -12.00
CA PRO A 837 6.86 19.35 -13.28
C PRO A 837 8.21 20.01 -13.52
N LEU A 838 9.14 19.28 -14.15
CA LEU A 838 10.48 19.78 -14.47
C LEU A 838 10.43 21.10 -15.26
N ILE A 839 9.53 21.20 -16.23
CA ILE A 839 9.39 22.37 -17.11
C ILE A 839 7.95 22.83 -17.08
N LYS A 840 7.74 24.11 -16.77
CA LYS A 840 6.42 24.74 -16.74
C LYS A 840 6.43 25.96 -17.65
N ASN A 841 5.38 26.08 -18.47
CA ASN A 841 5.17 27.24 -19.31
C ASN A 841 4.33 28.29 -18.57
N SER A 842 4.88 29.49 -18.39
CA SER A 842 4.21 30.64 -17.79
C SER A 842 4.27 31.84 -18.74
N LYS A 843 3.13 32.20 -19.36
CA LYS A 843 2.96 33.41 -20.19
C LYS A 843 4.12 33.64 -21.19
N ASP A 844 4.41 32.66 -22.04
CA ASP A 844 5.47 32.67 -23.06
C ASP A 844 6.91 32.63 -22.54
N SER A 845 7.10 32.24 -21.27
CA SER A 845 8.42 31.97 -20.70
C SER A 845 8.44 30.61 -20.00
N LEU A 846 9.53 29.87 -20.15
CA LEU A 846 9.72 28.58 -19.51
C LEU A 846 10.39 28.77 -18.14
N SER A 847 9.90 28.05 -17.13
CA SER A 847 10.58 27.87 -15.85
C SER A 847 11.02 26.42 -15.72
N VAL A 848 12.29 26.19 -15.37
CA VAL A 848 12.87 24.86 -15.19
C VAL A 848 13.19 24.62 -13.71
N THR A 849 12.61 23.58 -13.12
CA THR A 849 12.79 23.24 -11.70
C THR A 849 13.42 21.86 -11.56
N ILE A 850 14.68 21.80 -11.11
CA ILE A 850 15.40 20.52 -10.92
C ILE A 850 15.16 20.00 -9.50
N SER A 851 14.74 18.74 -9.37
CA SER A 851 14.46 18.12 -8.07
C SER A 851 15.73 17.57 -7.43
N LYS A 852 16.02 17.99 -6.19
CA LYS A 852 17.14 17.45 -5.41
C LYS A 852 16.95 15.96 -5.08
N ASN A 853 15.72 15.49 -4.92
CA ASN A 853 15.44 14.06 -4.71
C ASN A 853 15.87 13.24 -5.94
N THR A 854 15.51 13.69 -7.14
CA THR A 854 15.89 13.03 -8.40
C THR A 854 17.40 13.10 -8.65
N ILE A 855 18.08 14.21 -8.26
CA ILE A 855 19.55 14.29 -8.26
C ILE A 855 20.14 13.21 -7.34
N ASN A 856 19.68 13.11 -6.09
CA ASN A 856 20.16 12.10 -5.13
C ASN A 856 19.92 10.67 -5.62
N ASN A 857 18.78 10.41 -6.29
CA ASN A 857 18.50 9.12 -6.92
C ASN A 857 19.47 8.83 -8.07
N THR A 858 19.79 9.84 -8.88
CA THR A 858 20.76 9.72 -9.98
C THR A 858 22.15 9.38 -9.44
N ILE A 859 22.59 10.05 -8.36
CA ILE A 859 23.86 9.78 -7.67
C ILE A 859 23.91 8.34 -7.12
N ARG A 860 22.80 7.86 -6.51
CA ARG A 860 22.68 6.49 -6.01
C ARG A 860 22.64 5.45 -7.13
N GLY A 861 22.10 5.83 -8.30
CA GLY A 861 22.06 4.99 -9.50
C GLY A 861 23.44 4.78 -10.13
N GLY A 862 24.37 5.72 -9.93
CA GLY A 862 25.74 5.67 -10.42
C GLY A 862 25.85 5.90 -11.94
N ALA A 863 27.02 5.57 -12.50
CA ALA A 863 27.28 5.64 -13.94
C ALA A 863 26.26 4.83 -14.76
N VAL A 864 25.59 5.50 -15.70
CA VAL A 864 24.62 4.85 -16.58
C VAL A 864 25.37 4.25 -17.77
N SER A 865 25.34 2.92 -17.92
CA SER A 865 25.82 2.26 -19.15
C SER A 865 24.92 2.65 -20.34
N ASP A 866 25.51 2.87 -21.52
CA ASP A 866 24.81 3.30 -22.74
C ASP A 866 23.47 2.59 -22.90
N ILE A 867 22.40 3.37 -22.92
CA ILE A 867 21.06 2.85 -23.08
C ILE A 867 20.85 2.61 -24.57
N GLU A 868 21.03 1.37 -24.99
CA GLU A 868 20.69 0.96 -26.34
C GLU A 868 19.20 1.24 -26.62
N THR A 869 18.94 2.03 -27.66
CA THR A 869 17.60 2.24 -28.17
C THR A 869 17.27 1.15 -29.19
N PRO A 870 16.01 0.68 -29.28
CA PRO A 870 15.63 -0.35 -30.23
C PRO A 870 16.06 -0.01 -31.66
N ALA A 871 16.70 -0.96 -32.33
CA ALA A 871 17.19 -0.80 -33.70
C ALA A 871 16.04 -0.42 -34.64
N ALA A 872 14.83 -0.92 -34.38
CA ALA A 872 13.67 -0.57 -35.18
C ALA A 872 13.26 0.92 -35.11
N LEU A 873 13.52 1.63 -33.99
CA LEU A 873 13.29 3.09 -33.94
C LEU A 873 14.20 3.83 -34.92
N SER A 874 15.48 3.43 -34.99
CA SER A 874 16.43 4.01 -35.95
C SER A 874 16.01 3.79 -37.40
N LYS A 875 15.42 2.62 -37.71
CA LYS A 875 14.86 2.31 -39.04
C LYS A 875 13.68 3.23 -39.38
N ILE A 876 12.81 3.54 -38.42
CA ILE A 876 11.70 4.48 -38.61
C ILE A 876 12.21 5.90 -38.89
N ILE A 877 13.20 6.37 -38.13
CA ILE A 877 13.84 7.68 -38.36
C ILE A 877 14.43 7.73 -39.78
N GLN A 878 15.08 6.65 -40.22
CA GLN A 878 15.63 6.50 -41.56
C GLN A 878 14.59 6.20 -42.66
N LYS A 879 13.29 6.17 -42.32
CA LYS A 879 12.16 5.86 -43.23
C LYS A 879 12.27 4.51 -43.93
N GLN A 880 12.88 3.52 -43.28
CA GLN A 880 12.98 2.16 -43.77
C GLN A 880 11.69 1.38 -43.47
N LYS A 881 11.39 0.37 -44.29
CA LYS A 881 10.25 -0.54 -44.03
C LYS A 881 10.57 -1.42 -42.83
N VAL A 882 9.69 -1.42 -41.84
CA VAL A 882 9.74 -2.32 -40.68
C VAL A 882 8.45 -3.13 -40.67
N GLN A 883 8.54 -4.45 -40.47
CA GLN A 883 7.33 -5.25 -40.24
C GLN A 883 6.72 -4.89 -38.90
N THR A 884 5.40 -4.64 -38.86
CA THR A 884 4.69 -4.20 -37.66
C THR A 884 4.79 -5.21 -36.51
N SER A 885 4.73 -6.51 -36.82
CA SER A 885 4.82 -7.60 -35.85
C SER A 885 6.18 -7.63 -35.13
N ASP A 886 7.27 -7.49 -35.89
CA ASP A 886 8.63 -7.45 -35.34
C ASP A 886 8.86 -6.17 -34.53
N PHE A 887 8.37 -5.02 -35.04
CA PHE A 887 8.44 -3.74 -34.35
C PHE A 887 7.77 -3.77 -32.97
N LEU A 888 6.52 -4.22 -32.89
CA LEU A 888 5.77 -4.25 -31.65
C LEU A 888 6.39 -5.21 -30.63
N LYS A 889 6.92 -6.35 -31.08
CA LYS A 889 7.65 -7.29 -30.20
C LYS A 889 8.92 -6.66 -29.64
N GLU A 890 9.73 -6.01 -30.48
CA GLU A 890 10.96 -5.33 -30.05
C GLU A 890 10.65 -4.19 -29.06
N ILE A 891 9.63 -3.38 -29.33
CA ILE A 891 9.21 -2.27 -28.46
C ILE A 891 8.65 -2.77 -27.11
N LYS A 892 7.81 -3.80 -27.11
CA LYS A 892 7.33 -4.42 -25.85
C LYS A 892 8.51 -4.93 -25.02
N SER A 893 9.46 -5.60 -25.66
CA SER A 893 10.66 -6.08 -24.97
C SER A 893 11.50 -4.93 -24.40
N PHE A 894 11.57 -3.79 -25.09
CA PHE A 894 12.24 -2.58 -24.62
C PHE A 894 11.55 -1.99 -23.39
N PHE A 895 10.22 -1.84 -23.41
CA PHE A 895 9.46 -1.35 -22.26
C PHE A 895 9.61 -2.27 -21.06
N THR A 896 9.44 -3.58 -21.23
CA THR A 896 9.58 -4.56 -20.12
C THR A 896 11.00 -4.58 -19.54
N THR A 897 12.04 -4.55 -20.39
CA THR A 897 13.43 -4.52 -19.92
C THR A 897 13.72 -3.25 -19.12
N LYS A 898 13.11 -2.13 -19.50
CA LYS A 898 13.28 -0.83 -18.83
C LYS A 898 12.47 -0.73 -17.55
N GLU A 899 11.23 -1.21 -17.52
CA GLU A 899 10.43 -1.28 -16.30
C GLU A 899 11.11 -2.12 -15.21
N ILE A 900 11.68 -3.29 -15.56
CA ILE A 900 12.41 -4.13 -14.60
C ILE A 900 13.65 -3.40 -14.03
N ARG A 901 14.35 -2.61 -14.84
CA ARG A 901 15.53 -1.83 -14.40
C ARG A 901 15.17 -0.55 -13.64
N LEU A 902 13.98 0.01 -13.87
CA LEU A 902 13.53 1.31 -13.37
C LEU A 902 12.41 1.24 -12.33
N ASN A 903 12.11 0.07 -11.75
CA ASN A 903 11.21 -0.09 -10.59
C ASN A 903 11.68 0.66 -9.31
N GLY A 904 12.65 1.57 -9.42
CA GLY A 904 13.15 2.46 -8.38
C GLY A 904 12.72 3.92 -8.62
N PRO A 905 13.16 4.84 -7.75
CA PRO A 905 12.79 6.25 -7.85
C PRO A 905 13.40 6.91 -9.09
N SER A 906 12.72 7.93 -9.64
CA SER A 906 13.12 8.60 -10.89
C SER A 906 14.56 9.11 -10.83
N SER A 907 15.32 8.96 -11.92
CA SER A 907 16.71 9.41 -12.08
C SER A 907 16.87 10.19 -13.38
N TYR A 908 17.66 11.25 -13.34
CA TYR A 908 17.93 12.10 -14.49
C TYR A 908 18.89 11.41 -15.48
N ASP A 909 18.74 11.77 -16.75
CA ASP A 909 19.72 11.46 -17.79
C ASP A 909 21.00 12.28 -17.55
N PRO A 910 22.19 11.65 -17.39
CA PRO A 910 23.46 12.36 -17.24
C PRO A 910 23.74 13.34 -18.39
N GLN A 911 23.31 13.03 -19.62
CA GLN A 911 23.46 13.95 -20.75
C GLN A 911 22.60 15.20 -20.55
N PHE A 912 21.37 15.04 -20.05
CA PHE A 912 20.51 16.18 -19.73
C PHE A 912 21.13 17.06 -18.65
N ILE A 913 21.64 16.48 -17.55
CA ILE A 913 22.31 17.24 -16.48
C ILE A 913 23.54 17.98 -16.99
N ALA A 914 24.37 17.34 -17.81
CA ALA A 914 25.55 17.99 -18.40
C ALA A 914 25.16 19.21 -19.25
N MET A 915 24.10 19.09 -20.07
CA MET A 915 23.61 20.19 -20.90
C MET A 915 22.97 21.31 -20.07
N VAL A 916 22.15 20.98 -19.07
CA VAL A 916 21.55 21.97 -18.17
C VAL A 916 22.64 22.74 -17.40
N THR A 917 23.69 22.06 -16.96
CA THR A 917 24.82 22.70 -16.27
C THR A 917 25.45 23.81 -17.13
N LEU A 918 25.53 23.62 -18.45
CA LEU A 918 26.08 24.61 -19.38
C LEU A 918 25.17 25.81 -19.64
N CYS A 919 23.87 25.67 -19.37
CA CYS A 919 22.86 26.66 -19.72
C CYS A 919 22.23 27.38 -18.52
N HIS A 920 22.41 26.85 -17.32
CA HIS A 920 21.78 27.36 -16.11
C HIS A 920 22.48 28.64 -15.62
N SER A 921 21.75 29.76 -15.62
CA SER A 921 22.30 31.09 -15.28
C SER A 921 22.87 31.21 -13.86
N GLU A 922 22.34 30.44 -12.91
CA GLU A 922 22.89 30.41 -11.53
C GLU A 922 24.13 29.51 -11.36
N LEU A 923 24.39 28.60 -12.32
CA LEU A 923 25.56 27.70 -12.30
C LEU A 923 26.71 28.28 -13.12
N ILE A 924 26.42 29.01 -14.20
CA ILE A 924 27.39 29.68 -15.05
C ILE A 924 26.95 31.13 -15.30
N SER A 925 27.83 32.07 -15.01
CA SER A 925 27.71 33.47 -15.43
C SER A 925 28.76 33.80 -16.50
N LEU A 926 28.50 34.79 -17.35
CA LEU A 926 29.48 35.32 -18.29
C LEU A 926 30.13 36.55 -17.67
N SER A 927 31.45 36.56 -17.55
CA SER A 927 32.23 37.74 -17.15
C SER A 927 33.08 38.21 -18.33
N THR A 928 33.09 39.52 -18.60
CA THR A 928 33.98 40.11 -19.59
C THR A 928 35.40 40.22 -19.03
N ASN A 929 36.37 39.61 -19.71
CA ASN A 929 37.78 39.77 -19.37
C ASN A 929 38.32 41.14 -19.80
N GLU A 930 39.52 41.51 -19.32
CA GLU A 930 40.22 42.76 -19.68
C GLU A 930 40.43 42.96 -21.19
N ASN A 931 40.39 41.87 -21.98
CA ASN A 931 40.50 41.89 -23.45
C ASN A 931 39.16 42.10 -24.18
N GLY A 932 38.04 42.19 -23.45
CA GLY A 932 36.69 42.35 -24.03
C GLY A 932 36.00 41.04 -24.42
N ASP A 933 36.62 39.88 -24.18
CA ASP A 933 36.03 38.56 -24.44
C ASP A 933 35.16 38.09 -23.26
N ASP A 934 33.98 37.55 -23.55
CA ASP A 934 33.11 36.89 -22.57
C ASP A 934 33.71 35.54 -22.15
N VAL A 935 33.99 35.38 -20.85
CA VAL A 935 34.50 34.13 -20.27
C VAL A 935 33.47 33.56 -19.29
N PRO A 936 33.16 32.25 -19.39
CA PRO A 936 32.24 31.60 -18.45
C PRO A 936 32.89 31.45 -17.07
N VAL A 937 32.21 31.95 -16.05
CA VAL A 937 32.54 31.81 -14.62
C VAL A 937 31.55 30.84 -14.00
N PHE A 938 32.06 29.76 -13.42
CA PHE A 938 31.24 28.72 -12.81
C PHE A 938 31.03 29.03 -11.33
N ASN A 939 29.78 28.95 -10.85
CA ASN A 939 29.46 29.02 -9.43
C ASN A 939 29.76 27.67 -8.76
N VAL A 940 31.03 27.48 -8.41
CA VAL A 940 31.55 26.23 -7.86
C VAL A 940 30.79 25.79 -6.61
N ARG A 941 30.40 26.74 -5.75
CA ARG A 941 29.65 26.46 -4.53
C ARG A 941 28.32 25.78 -4.85
N ASN A 942 27.52 26.36 -5.75
CA ASN A 942 26.21 25.80 -6.10
C ASN A 942 26.36 24.43 -6.78
N ILE A 943 27.33 24.25 -7.68
CA ILE A 943 27.55 22.97 -8.38
C ILE A 943 27.94 21.84 -7.40
N ILE A 944 28.70 22.16 -6.35
CA ILE A 944 29.04 21.19 -5.29
C ILE A 944 27.85 20.98 -4.33
N GLU A 945 27.16 22.05 -3.92
CA GLU A 945 26.09 21.96 -2.92
C GLU A 945 24.85 21.22 -3.43
N THR A 946 24.57 21.34 -4.73
CA THR A 946 23.46 20.66 -5.44
C THR A 946 23.73 19.20 -5.73
N GLY A 947 25.00 18.73 -5.73
CA GLY A 947 25.36 17.36 -6.11
C GLY A 947 25.62 17.15 -7.61
N ILE A 948 25.52 18.19 -8.44
CA ILE A 948 25.76 18.12 -9.88
C ILE A 948 27.20 17.68 -10.19
N LEU A 949 28.19 18.18 -9.44
CA LEU A 949 29.59 17.77 -9.64
C LEU A 949 29.77 16.26 -9.50
N GLU A 950 29.04 15.63 -8.57
CA GLU A 950 29.12 14.19 -8.35
C GLU A 950 28.61 13.42 -9.55
N ILE A 951 27.43 13.76 -10.07
CA ILE A 951 26.86 13.16 -11.30
C ILE A 951 27.82 13.29 -12.48
N LEU A 952 28.42 14.48 -12.66
CA LEU A 952 29.38 14.73 -13.74
C LEU A 952 30.59 13.80 -13.60
N VAL A 953 31.21 13.72 -12.42
CA VAL A 953 32.39 12.88 -12.21
C VAL A 953 32.07 11.39 -12.40
N GLN A 954 30.94 10.91 -11.86
CA GLN A 954 30.49 9.53 -11.99
C GLN A 954 30.34 9.09 -13.46
N ASN A 955 29.97 10.01 -14.36
CA ASN A 955 29.69 9.71 -15.77
C ASN A 955 30.81 10.11 -16.74
N ILE A 956 32.03 10.42 -16.27
CA ILE A 956 33.20 10.70 -17.14
C ILE A 956 33.52 9.52 -18.06
N GLY A 957 33.39 8.29 -17.55
CA GLY A 957 33.67 7.06 -18.30
C GLY A 957 32.60 6.72 -19.36
N ASN A 958 31.45 7.40 -19.36
CA ASN A 958 30.41 7.19 -20.35
C ASN A 958 30.77 7.89 -21.68
N SER A 959 30.90 7.11 -22.76
CA SER A 959 31.22 7.58 -24.12
C SER A 959 30.30 8.70 -24.63
N ALA A 960 29.01 8.66 -24.31
CA ALA A 960 28.03 9.62 -24.81
C ALA A 960 28.18 11.02 -24.21
N VAL A 961 28.74 11.15 -23.01
CA VAL A 961 28.81 12.44 -22.27
C VAL A 961 30.24 12.85 -21.90
N SER A 962 31.22 11.95 -22.00
CA SER A 962 32.61 12.14 -21.57
C SER A 962 33.24 13.45 -22.06
N GLU A 963 33.06 13.80 -23.34
CA GLU A 963 33.62 15.03 -23.92
C GLU A 963 33.01 16.30 -23.28
N SER A 964 31.68 16.34 -23.16
CA SER A 964 30.96 17.45 -22.54
C SER A 964 31.33 17.59 -21.06
N VAL A 965 31.35 16.50 -20.32
CA VAL A 965 31.75 16.48 -18.90
C VAL A 965 33.18 16.97 -18.72
N THR A 966 34.11 16.48 -19.55
CA THR A 966 35.53 16.88 -19.47
C THR A 966 35.70 18.38 -19.67
N ARG A 967 34.96 18.97 -20.62
CA ARG A 967 34.98 20.42 -20.85
C ARG A 967 34.40 21.20 -19.67
N ILE A 968 33.29 20.74 -19.09
CA ILE A 968 32.68 21.37 -17.91
C ILE A 968 33.66 21.34 -16.72
N ILE A 969 34.24 20.18 -16.42
CA ILE A 969 35.23 20.02 -15.33
C ILE A 969 36.45 20.93 -15.56
N GLY A 970 36.93 21.01 -16.80
CA GLY A 970 38.01 21.92 -17.18
C GLY A 970 37.66 23.40 -17.00
N GLY A 971 36.41 23.78 -17.27
CA GLY A 971 35.89 25.12 -17.03
C GLY A 971 35.80 25.45 -15.53
N ILE A 972 35.24 24.53 -14.74
CA ILE A 972 35.16 24.68 -13.27
C ILE A 972 36.56 24.86 -12.67
N ALA A 973 37.53 24.05 -13.08
CA ALA A 973 38.90 24.12 -12.56
C ALA A 973 39.61 25.46 -12.85
N LYS A 974 39.25 26.13 -13.96
CA LYS A 974 39.83 27.43 -14.37
C LYS A 974 39.12 28.63 -13.76
N SER A 975 37.95 28.45 -13.13
CA SER A 975 37.14 29.55 -12.63
C SER A 975 37.62 30.04 -11.25
N ASP A 976 38.66 30.88 -11.24
CA ASP A 976 39.25 31.38 -9.98
C ASP A 976 38.24 32.18 -9.12
N ALA A 977 37.44 33.04 -9.75
CA ALA A 977 36.41 33.84 -9.08
C ALA A 977 35.34 32.98 -8.36
N GLY A 978 34.98 31.82 -8.94
CA GLY A 978 34.03 30.88 -8.35
C GLY A 978 34.55 30.20 -7.06
N PHE A 979 35.87 30.14 -6.87
CA PHE A 979 36.51 29.55 -5.70
C PHE A 979 36.80 30.54 -4.57
N GLU A 980 36.76 31.86 -4.81
CA GLU A 980 37.17 32.86 -3.81
C GLU A 980 36.31 32.83 -2.53
N THR A 981 35.02 32.53 -2.68
CA THR A 981 34.04 32.48 -1.59
C THR A 981 33.91 31.10 -0.92
N TYR A 982 34.62 30.08 -1.43
CA TYR A 982 34.50 28.70 -0.97
C TYR A 982 35.62 28.34 0.02
N LYS A 983 35.24 27.94 1.25
CA LYS A 983 36.19 27.68 2.36
C LYS A 983 37.23 26.60 2.03
N ASP A 984 36.81 25.55 1.32
CA ASP A 984 37.64 24.38 1.01
C ASP A 984 38.21 24.43 -0.43
N LYS A 985 38.44 25.63 -0.97
CA LYS A 985 38.87 25.82 -2.37
C LYS A 985 40.13 25.05 -2.78
N VAL A 986 41.08 24.89 -1.87
CA VAL A 986 42.38 24.28 -2.18
C VAL A 986 42.21 22.79 -2.47
N ILE A 987 41.47 22.06 -1.64
CA ILE A 987 41.31 20.61 -1.82
C ILE A 987 40.49 20.29 -3.07
N PHE A 988 39.47 21.08 -3.38
CA PHE A 988 38.68 20.88 -4.61
C PHE A 988 39.46 21.25 -5.88
N LYS A 989 40.34 22.26 -5.85
CA LYS A 989 41.27 22.52 -6.97
C LYS A 989 42.21 21.33 -7.21
N VAL A 990 42.77 20.75 -6.15
CA VAL A 990 43.60 19.54 -6.26
C VAL A 990 42.78 18.37 -6.81
N TYR A 991 41.59 18.14 -6.27
CA TYR A 991 40.67 17.08 -6.69
C TYR A 991 40.35 17.16 -8.19
N LEU A 992 39.97 18.34 -8.71
CA LEU A 992 39.66 18.54 -10.14
C LEU A 992 40.90 18.40 -11.02
N ASN A 993 42.06 18.89 -10.57
CA ASN A 993 43.32 18.75 -11.32
C ASN A 993 43.77 17.30 -11.44
N ILE A 994 43.49 16.44 -10.45
CA ILE A 994 43.73 15.00 -10.54
C ILE A 994 42.87 14.37 -11.63
N ILE A 995 41.60 14.77 -11.75
CA ILE A 995 40.70 14.30 -12.82
C ILE A 995 41.28 14.70 -14.18
N LEU A 996 41.58 15.99 -14.37
CA LEU A 996 42.12 16.50 -15.63
C LEU A 996 43.45 15.83 -15.99
N ASN A 997 44.36 15.66 -15.04
CA ASN A 997 45.64 14.95 -15.26
C ASN A 997 45.43 13.48 -15.64
N THR A 998 44.42 12.82 -15.07
CA THR A 998 44.06 11.43 -15.42
C THR A 998 43.54 11.34 -16.85
N ILE A 999 42.66 12.26 -17.25
CA ILE A 999 42.10 12.32 -18.62
C ILE A 999 43.20 12.64 -19.64
N ILE A 1000 44.11 13.58 -19.33
CA ILE A 1000 45.25 13.95 -20.20
C ILE A 1000 46.16 12.75 -20.47
N LYS A 1001 46.36 11.87 -19.47
CA LYS A 1001 47.16 10.64 -19.63
C LYS A 1001 46.52 9.59 -20.54
N LYS A 1002 45.28 9.79 -21.01
CA LYS A 1002 44.52 8.88 -21.90
C LYS A 1002 44.46 7.43 -21.40
N VAL A 1003 44.38 7.26 -20.07
CA VAL A 1003 44.18 5.95 -19.46
C VAL A 1003 42.67 5.72 -19.37
N GLU A 1004 42.17 4.63 -19.94
CA GLU A 1004 40.77 4.22 -19.74
C GLU A 1004 40.60 3.78 -18.27
N ILE A 1005 39.76 4.51 -17.56
CA ILE A 1005 39.47 4.29 -16.14
C ILE A 1005 38.08 3.64 -16.04
N PRO A 1006 37.94 2.50 -15.33
CA PRO A 1006 36.64 1.84 -15.15
C PRO A 1006 35.61 2.75 -14.46
N ASN A 1007 34.33 2.56 -14.80
CA ASN A 1007 33.23 3.38 -14.26
C ASN A 1007 33.14 3.32 -12.74
N LEU A 1008 33.42 2.14 -12.15
CA LEU A 1008 33.46 1.98 -10.69
C LEU A 1008 34.44 2.95 -10.01
N VAL A 1009 35.60 3.22 -10.64
CA VAL A 1009 36.63 4.12 -10.09
C VAL A 1009 36.13 5.57 -10.12
N TRP A 1010 35.47 5.99 -11.20
CA TRP A 1010 34.84 7.31 -11.29
C TRP A 1010 33.68 7.46 -10.29
N ASN A 1011 32.89 6.40 -10.11
CA ASN A 1011 31.80 6.37 -9.15
C ASN A 1011 32.29 6.58 -7.71
N LEU A 1012 33.30 5.82 -7.29
CA LEU A 1012 33.89 5.95 -5.97
C LEU A 1012 34.62 7.28 -5.77
N TYR A 1013 35.28 7.81 -6.81
CA TYR A 1013 35.93 9.10 -6.71
C TYR A 1013 34.90 10.23 -6.57
N GLY A 1014 33.78 10.16 -7.31
CA GLY A 1014 32.64 11.07 -7.16
C GLY A 1014 32.06 11.08 -5.75
N ALA A 1015 31.93 9.90 -5.12
CA ALA A 1015 31.45 9.77 -3.74
C ALA A 1015 32.33 10.46 -2.68
N LEU A 1016 33.55 10.90 -3.04
CA LEU A 1016 34.40 11.69 -2.15
C LEU A 1016 33.96 13.15 -2.06
N ILE A 1017 33.20 13.69 -3.02
CA ILE A 1017 32.74 15.08 -3.04
C ILE A 1017 31.93 15.45 -1.79
N PRO A 1018 30.86 14.70 -1.41
CA PRO A 1018 30.10 15.02 -0.20
C PRO A 1018 30.93 14.87 1.08
N ILE A 1019 31.94 13.98 1.07
CA ILE A 1019 32.87 13.80 2.19
C ILE A 1019 33.77 15.03 2.31
N LEU A 1020 34.44 15.44 1.23
CA LEU A 1020 35.37 16.57 1.21
C LEU A 1020 34.68 17.91 1.51
N ARG A 1021 33.39 18.03 1.20
CA ARG A 1021 32.56 19.18 1.57
C ARG A 1021 32.29 19.28 3.08
N ASN A 1022 32.32 18.16 3.82
CA ASN A 1022 31.95 18.12 5.23
C ASN A 1022 33.11 17.63 6.11
N PRO A 1023 33.87 18.54 6.74
CA PRO A 1023 34.94 18.20 7.67
C PRO A 1023 34.52 17.33 8.86
N GLY A 1024 33.23 17.33 9.23
CA GLY A 1024 32.68 16.49 10.30
C GLY A 1024 32.35 15.06 9.86
N HIS A 1025 32.51 14.71 8.58
CA HIS A 1025 32.24 13.37 8.08
C HIS A 1025 33.29 12.37 8.58
N PHE A 1026 32.88 11.18 9.02
CA PHE A 1026 33.79 10.18 9.61
C PHE A 1026 34.89 9.69 8.65
N MET A 1027 34.65 9.76 7.33
CA MET A 1027 35.63 9.45 6.27
C MET A 1027 36.53 10.63 5.86
N TYR A 1028 36.35 11.83 6.42
CA TYR A 1028 36.97 13.06 5.91
C TYR A 1028 38.50 12.97 5.86
N ASP A 1029 39.14 12.61 6.96
CA ASP A 1029 40.62 12.54 7.04
C ASP A 1029 41.20 11.55 6.02
N ARG A 1030 40.56 10.38 5.84
CA ARG A 1030 41.01 9.39 4.86
C ARG A 1030 40.83 9.88 3.42
N ALA A 1031 39.66 10.46 3.10
CA ALA A 1031 39.39 10.99 1.76
C ALA A 1031 40.36 12.13 1.43
N TYR A 1032 40.59 13.04 2.38
CA TYR A 1032 41.51 14.16 2.24
C TYR A 1032 42.95 13.67 1.97
N ARG A 1033 43.46 12.73 2.77
CA ARG A 1033 44.80 12.13 2.57
C ARG A 1033 44.89 11.35 1.25
N PHE A 1034 43.84 10.65 0.85
CA PHE A 1034 43.80 9.92 -0.42
C PHE A 1034 43.96 10.87 -1.62
N VAL A 1035 43.23 11.99 -1.64
CA VAL A 1035 43.33 13.00 -2.70
C VAL A 1035 44.72 13.62 -2.75
N LEU A 1036 45.33 13.94 -1.60
CA LEU A 1036 46.67 14.55 -1.58
C LEU A 1036 47.81 13.58 -1.95
N SER A 1037 47.64 12.28 -1.69
CA SER A 1037 48.68 11.27 -1.94
C SER A 1037 48.71 10.74 -3.38
N ASN A 1038 47.64 10.94 -4.16
CA ASN A 1038 47.49 10.37 -5.49
C ASN A 1038 47.44 11.46 -6.58
N PRO A 1039 48.48 11.62 -7.42
CA PRO A 1039 48.51 12.65 -8.46
C PRO A 1039 47.65 12.34 -9.71
N SER A 1040 47.19 11.09 -9.87
CA SER A 1040 46.28 10.64 -10.94
C SER A 1040 45.63 9.31 -10.55
N LEU A 1041 44.42 9.03 -11.04
CA LEU A 1041 43.74 7.75 -10.84
C LEU A 1041 44.35 6.65 -11.72
N ARG A 1042 44.20 5.40 -11.30
CA ARG A 1042 44.75 4.22 -11.98
C ARG A 1042 43.62 3.25 -12.33
N ALA A 1043 43.67 2.65 -13.52
CA ALA A 1043 42.63 1.74 -14.00
C ALA A 1043 42.47 0.47 -13.15
N HIS A 1044 43.54 0.02 -12.50
CA HIS A 1044 43.55 -1.22 -11.73
C HIS A 1044 43.33 -1.01 -10.23
N ASP A 1045 43.24 0.22 -9.73
CA ASP A 1045 43.15 0.50 -8.29
C ASP A 1045 41.77 1.08 -7.93
N ILE A 1046 41.18 0.56 -6.86
CA ILE A 1046 39.86 0.98 -6.39
C ILE A 1046 40.08 2.09 -5.34
N PRO A 1047 39.53 3.31 -5.52
CA PRO A 1047 39.74 4.41 -4.59
C PRO A 1047 39.45 4.01 -3.14
N MET A 1048 40.38 4.33 -2.25
CA MET A 1048 40.33 4.05 -0.80
C MET A 1048 40.22 2.57 -0.38
N TYR A 1049 40.09 1.61 -1.30
CA TYR A 1049 39.88 0.19 -0.97
C TYR A 1049 40.97 -0.36 -0.04
N HIS A 1050 42.24 -0.26 -0.44
CA HIS A 1050 43.36 -0.73 0.38
C HIS A 1050 43.51 0.05 1.69
N GLY A 1051 43.16 1.35 1.68
CA GLY A 1051 43.22 2.20 2.87
C GLY A 1051 42.22 1.80 3.95
N ILE A 1052 41.04 1.31 3.56
CA ILE A 1052 39.98 0.85 4.48
C ILE A 1052 40.23 -0.60 4.90
N THR A 1053 40.48 -1.48 3.92
CA THR A 1053 40.59 -2.93 4.16
C THR A 1053 41.84 -3.33 4.95
N LYS A 1054 42.96 -2.62 4.79
CA LYS A 1054 44.24 -2.92 5.48
C LYS A 1054 44.47 -2.08 6.74
N SER A 1055 43.50 -1.27 7.15
CA SER A 1055 43.67 -0.29 8.23
C SER A 1055 44.04 -0.90 9.59
N GLN A 1056 43.64 -2.14 9.88
CA GLN A 1056 43.98 -2.82 11.15
C GLN A 1056 45.48 -3.12 11.30
N ALA A 1057 46.24 -3.14 10.21
CA ALA A 1057 47.67 -3.47 10.25
C ALA A 1057 48.58 -2.27 10.54
N ILE A 1058 48.08 -1.02 10.44
CA ILE A 1058 48.93 0.18 10.37
C ILE A 1058 48.71 1.12 11.56
N GLU A 1059 47.49 1.23 12.10
CA GLU A 1059 47.15 2.19 13.17
C GLU A 1059 46.47 1.44 14.33
N GLY A 1060 47.24 1.08 15.37
CA GLY A 1060 46.76 0.27 16.49
C GLY A 1060 45.60 0.91 17.29
N ALA A 1061 44.81 0.05 17.97
CA ALA A 1061 43.80 0.23 19.04
C ALA A 1061 42.77 1.40 19.02
N VAL A 1062 43.06 2.56 18.41
CA VAL A 1062 42.22 3.77 18.44
C VAL A 1062 41.23 3.82 17.27
N ALA A 1063 41.48 3.08 16.19
CA ALA A 1063 40.62 3.02 14.99
C ALA A 1063 39.35 2.13 15.13
N GLY A 1064 39.14 1.51 16.30
CA GLY A 1064 38.13 0.46 16.49
C GLY A 1064 36.67 0.90 16.39
N GLU A 1065 36.33 2.15 16.73
CA GLU A 1065 34.92 2.57 16.84
C GLU A 1065 34.21 2.82 15.50
N ASN A 1066 34.96 3.18 14.44
CA ASN A 1066 34.37 3.51 13.13
C ASN A 1066 34.63 2.46 12.03
N TYR A 1067 35.46 1.44 12.26
CA TYR A 1067 35.86 0.46 11.24
C TYR A 1067 34.69 -0.13 10.44
N TYR A 1068 33.64 -0.64 11.10
CA TYR A 1068 32.48 -1.20 10.41
C TYR A 1068 31.63 -0.14 9.69
N LYS A 1069 31.69 1.14 10.11
CA LYS A 1069 31.06 2.25 9.37
C LYS A 1069 31.80 2.53 8.07
N GLU A 1070 33.14 2.49 8.10
CA GLU A 1070 33.98 2.66 6.89
C GLU A 1070 33.77 1.50 5.90
N ILE A 1071 33.71 0.26 6.40
CA ILE A 1071 33.37 -0.91 5.57
C ILE A 1071 31.98 -0.78 4.96
N SER A 1072 30.99 -0.40 5.78
CA SER A 1072 29.61 -0.27 5.29
C SER A 1072 29.52 0.80 4.21
N TRP A 1073 30.20 1.94 4.37
CA TRP A 1073 30.30 2.97 3.32
C TRP A 1073 30.94 2.44 2.03
N LEU A 1074 32.06 1.70 2.15
CA LEU A 1074 32.73 1.11 0.99
C LEU A 1074 31.84 0.10 0.26
N LEU A 1075 31.14 -0.77 0.99
CA LEU A 1075 30.19 -1.73 0.41
C LEU A 1075 28.99 -1.02 -0.25
N GLU A 1076 28.45 0.01 0.38
CA GLU A 1076 27.36 0.83 -0.18
C GLU A 1076 27.82 1.48 -1.50
N ALA A 1077 29.02 2.08 -1.53
CA ALA A 1077 29.57 2.73 -2.72
C ALA A 1077 29.98 1.75 -3.84
N LEU A 1078 30.48 0.56 -3.49
CA LEU A 1078 30.72 -0.51 -4.45
C LEU A 1078 29.41 -1.04 -5.04
N THR A 1079 28.36 -1.17 -4.23
CA THR A 1079 27.06 -1.68 -4.65
C THR A 1079 26.34 -0.69 -5.56
N SER A 1080 26.42 0.61 -5.30
CA SER A 1080 25.83 1.63 -6.18
C SER A 1080 26.59 1.77 -7.50
N GLY A 1081 27.93 1.72 -7.48
CA GLY A 1081 28.76 2.06 -8.62
C GLY A 1081 29.16 0.93 -9.57
N ILE A 1082 28.88 -0.34 -9.27
CA ILE A 1082 29.34 -1.47 -10.07
C ILE A 1082 28.52 -1.70 -11.35
N CYS A 1083 29.21 -1.78 -12.49
CA CYS A 1083 28.67 -2.18 -13.79
C CYS A 1083 29.27 -3.51 -14.29
N SER A 1084 28.69 -4.09 -15.36
CA SER A 1084 29.14 -5.38 -15.91
C SER A 1084 30.62 -5.36 -16.35
N GLU A 1085 31.11 -4.22 -16.84
CA GLU A 1085 32.50 -4.02 -17.26
C GLU A 1085 33.49 -4.05 -16.08
N ASP A 1086 33.04 -3.65 -14.89
CA ASP A 1086 33.87 -3.56 -13.68
C ASP A 1086 34.09 -4.91 -12.99
N LEU A 1087 33.37 -5.97 -13.40
CA LEU A 1087 33.48 -7.31 -12.80
C LEU A 1087 34.91 -7.86 -12.80
N ARG A 1088 35.71 -7.51 -13.83
CA ARG A 1088 37.12 -7.89 -13.91
C ARG A 1088 37.99 -7.18 -12.86
N LEU A 1089 37.71 -5.90 -12.59
CA LEU A 1089 38.42 -5.12 -11.59
C LEU A 1089 38.19 -5.68 -10.18
N ILE A 1090 36.94 -6.00 -9.86
CA ILE A 1090 36.54 -6.59 -8.57
C ILE A 1090 37.19 -7.94 -8.35
N GLY A 1091 37.19 -8.79 -9.38
CA GLY A 1091 37.84 -10.10 -9.30
C GLY A 1091 39.36 -10.02 -9.14
N ASN A 1092 40.02 -9.07 -9.81
CA ASN A 1092 41.48 -8.92 -9.72
C ASN A 1092 41.95 -8.29 -8.40
N GLN A 1093 41.13 -7.44 -7.78
CA GLN A 1093 41.44 -6.77 -6.50
C GLN A 1093 41.05 -7.58 -5.26
N GLY A 1094 40.48 -8.78 -5.44
CA GLY A 1094 40.11 -9.66 -4.34
C GLY A 1094 38.94 -9.16 -3.49
N VAL A 1095 38.07 -8.33 -4.07
CA VAL A 1095 36.98 -7.64 -3.33
C VAL A 1095 35.92 -8.63 -2.88
N LEU A 1096 35.62 -9.66 -3.68
CA LEU A 1096 34.60 -10.65 -3.36
C LEU A 1096 35.06 -11.59 -2.25
N GLU A 1097 36.31 -12.04 -2.31
CA GLU A 1097 36.94 -12.83 -1.26
C GLU A 1097 36.94 -12.06 0.04
N TRP A 1098 37.35 -10.79 0.02
CA TRP A 1098 37.31 -9.91 1.18
C TRP A 1098 35.89 -9.77 1.77
N ALA A 1099 34.88 -9.56 0.93
CA ALA A 1099 33.49 -9.43 1.39
C ALA A 1099 32.97 -10.74 2.01
N LEU A 1100 33.27 -11.89 1.38
CA LEU A 1100 32.88 -13.20 1.89
C LEU A 1100 33.62 -13.53 3.20
N ASP A 1101 34.90 -13.18 3.32
CA ASP A 1101 35.69 -13.37 4.54
C ASP A 1101 35.13 -12.54 5.71
N ILE A 1102 34.75 -11.28 5.48
CA ILE A 1102 34.08 -10.45 6.50
C ILE A 1102 32.76 -11.10 6.93
N SER A 1103 32.00 -11.65 5.99
CA SER A 1103 30.72 -12.31 6.31
C SER A 1103 30.88 -13.61 7.11
N ASN A 1104 32.08 -14.18 7.16
CA ASN A 1104 32.41 -15.31 8.03
C ASN A 1104 32.84 -14.92 9.45
N SER A 1105 33.15 -13.64 9.69
CA SER A 1105 33.53 -13.16 11.02
C SER A 1105 32.32 -13.15 11.97
N PRO A 1106 32.44 -13.72 13.18
CA PRO A 1106 31.37 -13.72 14.18
C PRO A 1106 31.08 -12.33 14.77
N TYR A 1107 31.95 -11.35 14.52
CA TYR A 1107 31.84 -9.99 15.04
C TYR A 1107 31.23 -8.99 14.06
N THR A 1108 30.83 -9.45 12.87
CA THR A 1108 30.26 -8.58 11.83
C THR A 1108 28.86 -8.11 12.22
N PRO A 1109 28.60 -6.79 12.27
CA PRO A 1109 27.27 -6.27 12.56
C PRO A 1109 26.23 -6.72 11.52
N PRO A 1110 24.96 -6.95 11.91
CA PRO A 1110 23.90 -7.35 10.98
C PRO A 1110 23.71 -6.37 9.80
N LYS A 1111 23.95 -5.07 10.01
CA LYS A 1111 23.90 -4.05 8.95
C LYS A 1111 24.93 -4.32 7.87
N THR A 1112 26.20 -4.48 8.25
CA THR A 1112 27.29 -4.77 7.31
C THR A 1112 27.05 -6.08 6.57
N PHE A 1113 26.52 -7.08 7.27
CA PHE A 1113 26.13 -8.34 6.65
C PHE A 1113 25.04 -8.16 5.57
N SER A 1114 24.02 -7.35 5.86
CA SER A 1114 22.97 -6.98 4.89
C SER A 1114 23.54 -6.29 3.65
N GLU A 1115 24.51 -5.37 3.81
CA GLU A 1115 25.18 -4.71 2.69
C GLU A 1115 25.99 -5.69 1.82
N ILE A 1116 26.63 -6.71 2.42
CA ILE A 1116 27.31 -7.77 1.67
C ILE A 1116 26.31 -8.56 0.81
N LEU A 1117 25.14 -8.92 1.37
CA LEU A 1117 24.10 -9.61 0.61
C LEU A 1117 23.55 -8.75 -0.54
N LYS A 1118 23.37 -7.45 -0.32
CA LYS A 1118 22.97 -6.50 -1.38
C LYS A 1118 24.04 -6.39 -2.47
N PHE A 1119 25.31 -6.39 -2.09
CA PHE A 1119 26.42 -6.38 -3.04
C PHE A 1119 26.42 -7.63 -3.93
N ILE A 1120 26.24 -8.82 -3.33
CA ILE A 1120 26.09 -10.09 -4.08
C ILE A 1120 24.85 -10.02 -4.99
N TYR A 1121 23.72 -9.55 -4.47
CA TYR A 1121 22.49 -9.37 -5.24
C TYR A 1121 22.69 -8.46 -6.47
N LYS A 1122 23.45 -7.36 -6.31
CA LYS A 1122 23.78 -6.46 -7.41
C LYS A 1122 24.65 -7.17 -8.44
N ILE A 1123 25.66 -7.93 -8.04
CA ILE A 1123 26.49 -8.69 -8.99
C ILE A 1123 25.66 -9.73 -9.77
N GLN A 1124 24.73 -10.43 -9.13
CA GLN A 1124 23.82 -11.36 -9.82
C GLN A 1124 22.94 -10.68 -10.89
N SER A 1125 22.72 -9.38 -10.77
CA SER A 1125 21.95 -8.59 -11.75
C SER A 1125 22.75 -8.17 -12.98
N LEU A 1126 24.08 -8.25 -12.90
CA LEU A 1126 24.98 -7.86 -13.99
C LEU A 1126 25.17 -9.02 -14.97
N ASP A 1127 25.47 -8.68 -16.22
CA ASP A 1127 25.78 -9.68 -17.24
C ASP A 1127 27.07 -10.42 -16.87
N MET A 1128 27.07 -11.75 -17.04
CA MET A 1128 28.14 -12.66 -16.60
C MET A 1128 28.44 -12.68 -15.09
N GLY A 1129 27.72 -11.93 -14.26
CA GLY A 1129 27.94 -11.87 -12.81
C GLY A 1129 27.67 -13.18 -12.09
N ASN A 1130 26.61 -13.90 -12.48
CA ASN A 1130 26.30 -15.23 -11.94
C ASN A 1130 27.40 -16.26 -12.27
N ASP A 1131 27.93 -16.24 -13.48
CA ASP A 1131 29.00 -17.16 -13.90
C ASP A 1131 30.28 -16.90 -13.07
N LEU A 1132 30.62 -15.63 -12.84
CA LEU A 1132 31.75 -15.23 -12.00
C LEU A 1132 31.59 -15.74 -10.55
N LEU A 1133 30.43 -15.47 -9.94
CA LEU A 1133 30.12 -15.86 -8.55
C LEU A 1133 30.17 -17.38 -8.35
N ILE A 1134 29.67 -18.15 -9.31
CA ILE A 1134 29.63 -19.63 -9.23
C ILE A 1134 31.02 -20.21 -9.50
N THR A 1135 31.67 -19.84 -10.61
CA THR A 1135 32.86 -20.55 -11.11
C THR A 1135 34.16 -20.15 -10.43
N LYS A 1136 34.31 -18.89 -10.01
CA LYS A 1136 35.56 -18.39 -9.41
C LYS A 1136 35.51 -18.28 -7.89
N PHE A 1137 34.33 -17.97 -7.33
CA PHE A 1137 34.20 -17.64 -5.91
C PHE A 1137 33.34 -18.62 -5.11
N GLY A 1138 32.74 -19.63 -5.75
CA GLY A 1138 31.95 -20.66 -5.06
C GLY A 1138 30.75 -20.12 -4.27
N ALA A 1139 30.20 -18.97 -4.67
CA ALA A 1139 29.18 -18.25 -3.91
C ALA A 1139 27.88 -19.05 -3.74
N LEU A 1140 27.52 -19.92 -4.70
CA LEU A 1140 26.35 -20.79 -4.62
C LEU A 1140 26.45 -21.72 -3.41
N GLY A 1141 27.54 -22.49 -3.32
CA GLY A 1141 27.77 -23.41 -2.19
C GLY A 1141 27.91 -22.66 -0.85
N TYR A 1142 28.53 -21.48 -0.88
CA TYR A 1142 28.61 -20.61 0.30
C TYR A 1142 27.22 -20.21 0.84
N ILE A 1143 26.32 -19.75 -0.03
CA ILE A 1143 24.97 -19.32 0.38
C ILE A 1143 24.12 -20.51 0.84
N GLU A 1144 24.24 -21.67 0.18
CA GLU A 1144 23.58 -22.91 0.59
C GLU A 1144 24.02 -23.35 2.00
N GLN A 1145 25.32 -23.31 2.27
CA GLN A 1145 25.86 -23.60 3.59
C GLN A 1145 25.28 -22.65 4.64
N LYS A 1146 25.29 -21.34 4.38
CA LYS A 1146 24.73 -20.34 5.32
C LYS A 1146 23.23 -20.50 5.55
N GLN A 1147 22.46 -20.84 4.52
CA GLN A 1147 21.03 -21.13 4.64
C GLN A 1147 20.77 -22.33 5.56
N SER A 1148 21.62 -23.36 5.48
CA SER A 1148 21.52 -24.54 6.35
C SER A 1148 21.86 -24.21 7.80
N ASP A 1149 22.80 -23.29 8.03
CA ASP A 1149 23.20 -22.85 9.37
C ASP A 1149 22.16 -21.93 10.03
N THR A 1150 21.44 -21.09 9.28
CA THR A 1150 20.37 -20.23 9.83
C THR A 1150 19.18 -21.03 10.37
N LYS A 1151 18.91 -22.24 9.84
CA LYS A 1151 17.88 -23.15 10.39
C LYS A 1151 18.16 -23.57 11.84
N ARG A 1152 19.39 -23.36 12.34
CA ARG A 1152 19.79 -23.64 13.73
C ARG A 1152 19.58 -22.46 14.68
N TRP A 1153 19.27 -21.26 14.18
CA TRP A 1153 19.09 -20.06 15.00
C TRP A 1153 17.66 -20.02 15.58
N LYS A 1154 17.50 -19.51 16.81
CA LYS A 1154 16.17 -19.36 17.46
C LYS A 1154 15.31 -18.38 16.66
N ASN A 1155 14.00 -18.66 16.56
CA ASN A 1155 12.99 -17.84 15.86
C ASN A 1155 12.97 -16.38 16.35
N ASN A 1156 13.81 -15.53 15.75
CA ASN A 1156 13.77 -14.08 15.88
C ASN A 1156 13.50 -13.46 14.49
N VAL A 1157 12.91 -12.27 14.44
CA VAL A 1157 12.54 -11.61 13.18
C VAL A 1157 13.76 -11.41 12.27
N ALA A 1158 14.91 -11.07 12.87
CA ALA A 1158 16.16 -10.90 12.13
C ALA A 1158 16.65 -12.18 11.46
N SER A 1159 16.56 -13.35 12.12
CA SER A 1159 17.00 -14.62 11.54
C SER A 1159 16.08 -15.06 10.40
N ALA A 1160 14.77 -14.83 10.52
CA ALA A 1160 13.80 -15.10 9.46
C ALA A 1160 14.05 -14.21 8.23
N GLN A 1161 14.37 -12.92 8.44
CA GLN A 1161 14.72 -12.01 7.35
C GLN A 1161 15.99 -12.47 6.60
N PHE A 1162 17.03 -12.89 7.31
CA PHE A 1162 18.24 -13.40 6.67
C PHE A 1162 17.98 -14.69 5.90
N GLU A 1163 17.16 -15.61 6.42
CA GLU A 1163 16.76 -16.82 5.70
C GLU A 1163 16.03 -16.47 4.38
N LEU A 1164 15.13 -15.50 4.41
CA LEU A 1164 14.43 -15.02 3.23
C LEU A 1164 15.39 -14.40 2.21
N ASN A 1165 16.34 -13.57 2.67
CA ASN A 1165 17.36 -12.98 1.80
C ASN A 1165 18.23 -14.05 1.12
N TYR A 1166 18.63 -15.11 1.83
CA TYR A 1166 19.37 -16.22 1.21
C TYR A 1166 18.53 -16.98 0.20
N LYS A 1167 17.27 -17.30 0.53
CA LYS A 1167 16.32 -17.93 -0.41
C LYS A 1167 16.16 -17.10 -1.69
N GLN A 1168 16.05 -15.77 -1.56
CA GLN A 1168 15.95 -14.86 -2.69
C GLN A 1168 17.20 -14.92 -3.59
N LEU A 1169 18.40 -14.90 -3.01
CA LEU A 1169 19.66 -15.02 -3.74
C LEU A 1169 19.79 -16.38 -4.47
N LEU A 1170 19.39 -17.47 -3.81
CA LEU A 1170 19.43 -18.82 -4.40
C LEU A 1170 18.42 -18.99 -5.54
N LEU A 1171 17.19 -18.49 -5.37
CA LEU A 1171 16.18 -18.49 -6.44
C LEU A 1171 16.67 -17.76 -7.68
N ARG A 1172 17.39 -16.65 -7.50
CA ARG A 1172 17.89 -15.83 -8.61
C ARG A 1172 18.96 -16.54 -9.44
N PHE A 1173 19.80 -17.38 -8.83
CA PHE A 1173 20.72 -18.24 -9.56
C PHE A 1173 19.98 -19.23 -10.49
N GLY A 1174 18.78 -19.67 -10.11
CA GLY A 1174 17.93 -20.55 -10.90
C GLY A 1174 17.10 -19.85 -12.00
N THR A 1175 16.69 -18.60 -11.80
CA THR A 1175 15.73 -17.89 -12.68
C THR A 1175 16.34 -16.86 -13.63
N SER A 1176 17.54 -16.35 -13.34
CA SER A 1176 18.19 -15.32 -14.18
C SER A 1176 18.74 -15.89 -15.48
N GLN A 1177 19.01 -15.03 -16.50
CA GLN A 1177 19.50 -15.38 -17.84
C GLN A 1177 20.62 -16.42 -17.80
N ALA A 1178 20.22 -17.69 -17.84
CA ALA A 1178 21.11 -18.75 -17.46
C ALA A 1178 21.95 -19.11 -18.69
N THR A 1179 23.23 -18.75 -18.66
CA THR A 1179 24.20 -19.33 -19.57
C THR A 1179 24.09 -20.85 -19.44
N LYS A 1180 24.38 -21.59 -20.52
CA LYS A 1180 24.31 -23.06 -20.51
C LYS A 1180 25.02 -23.66 -19.27
N ARG A 1181 26.12 -23.02 -18.87
CA ARG A 1181 26.91 -23.37 -17.70
C ARG A 1181 26.17 -23.15 -16.37
N THR A 1182 25.50 -22.02 -16.15
CA THR A 1182 24.74 -21.83 -14.91
C THR A 1182 23.57 -22.81 -14.81
N LYS A 1183 22.92 -23.18 -15.93
CA LYS A 1183 21.90 -24.24 -15.94
C LYS A 1183 22.45 -25.62 -15.57
N GLU A 1184 23.66 -25.95 -16.00
CA GLU A 1184 24.32 -27.22 -15.65
C GLU A 1184 24.63 -27.31 -14.15
N TRP A 1185 25.10 -26.23 -13.53
CA TRP A 1185 25.43 -26.21 -12.10
C TRP A 1185 24.20 -26.11 -11.19
N THR A 1186 23.15 -25.44 -11.62
CA THR A 1186 21.89 -25.39 -10.87
C THR A 1186 20.99 -26.59 -11.16
N GLY A 1187 21.20 -27.38 -12.22
CA GLY A 1187 20.29 -28.48 -12.56
C GLY A 1187 18.93 -28.03 -13.11
N GLY A 1188 18.85 -26.79 -13.61
CA GLY A 1188 17.66 -26.21 -14.26
C GLY A 1188 16.45 -26.04 -13.33
N ASP A 1189 15.24 -26.24 -13.86
CA ASP A 1189 13.97 -26.02 -13.14
C ASP A 1189 13.81 -26.90 -11.88
N ASN A 1190 14.53 -28.02 -11.81
CA ASN A 1190 14.47 -28.93 -10.67
C ASN A 1190 15.04 -28.31 -9.38
N TYR A 1191 15.93 -27.33 -9.48
CA TYR A 1191 16.52 -26.66 -8.33
C TYR A 1191 15.62 -25.59 -7.74
N VAL A 1192 14.94 -24.82 -8.60
CA VAL A 1192 13.87 -23.90 -8.17
C VAL A 1192 12.75 -24.69 -7.47
N LYS A 1193 12.37 -25.85 -8.01
CA LYS A 1193 11.40 -26.75 -7.37
C LYS A 1193 11.88 -27.29 -6.01
N ARG A 1194 13.16 -27.64 -5.85
CA ARG A 1194 13.71 -28.07 -4.55
C ARG A 1194 13.69 -26.95 -3.50
N LEU A 1195 13.96 -25.70 -3.90
CA LEU A 1195 13.93 -24.54 -3.01
C LEU A 1195 12.50 -24.18 -2.58
N CYS A 1196 11.53 -24.30 -3.49
CA CYS A 1196 10.11 -24.02 -3.21
C CYS A 1196 9.41 -25.14 -2.43
N ASN A 1197 9.75 -26.40 -2.66
CA ASN A 1197 9.14 -27.55 -1.96
C ASN A 1197 9.72 -27.81 -0.56
N GLY A 1198 10.78 -27.10 -0.17
CA GLY A 1198 11.40 -27.18 1.16
C GLY A 1198 10.93 -26.10 2.14
N ALA A 1199 9.84 -25.39 1.80
CA ALA A 1199 9.17 -24.40 2.65
C ALA A 1199 8.06 -25.03 3.49
#